data_AF-A0A1M6JSX7-F1
#
_entry.id   AF-A0A1M6JSX7-F1
#
_cell.length_a   1.000
_cell.length_b   1.000
_cell.length_c   1.000
_cell.angle_alpha   90.00
_cell.angle_beta   90.00
_cell.angle_gamma   90.00
#
_symmetry.space_group_name_H-M   'P 1'
#
loop_
_entity.id
_entity.type
_entity.pdbx_description
1 polymer ?
#
loop_
_entity_poly.entity_id
_entity_poly.type
_entity_poly.pdbx_seq_one_letter_code
_entity_poly.pdbx_strand_id
1 'polypeptide(L)'
;MFVRQKRLKRLIGTSLILTLILFSCFFALPFQSSAAAEVKPGVLIVAHGTNDPEWTTPVWEAAYELRDNLPYPVALGFLEEIEPDIPTAVEQLNAAGVNKIVAVPLFISSYSNHIEEIKYVLGLREDLPGEEHEEPLERARPQGEVILTPAIDDHPLLAEVLAGQIGLLVENAGSEIGVLAAHGSDSEEGQIGWVDNLASLGMQIQERLANKGTPLKGIKYGFLFESLTPSLREAVYEAIYTDGATALVIPVMVSEGHFTGRKIPGILKEFPDGAYRYPEAGQRALVTFKKSYANRIVEWRAANELWPRPEVKKGGETTVLTLDKCQEIAQNAGKGYPDSVLAFRLAGVALPALWPDSPVVADDLMVVSLLPSEAGSKPVFDYMVGTADVKYMGNWKKITSVSPTFIFANKATGEVVWVHVKPDTFGGKDFFNLRNRVVNGQASPDEQAALKARQDLLLKNLLTRPAEAIFAWKKVSPLGVSSPDGALLKFSYANLGVEENKLCLCGSFAFRALGEGFAILYGERMPQQGRFEVVSGWATEGIDNALRLVAGEGNYVLQGEEPFNADNYYLAVTDRATSRTAVVKAKPQLFPEDFFALRSKVKQGTATPDEKARFQELRLQVIWSLLFKPTGEIFSVYTYSKGGTGGGGSGAPAPSADRVEKPVQAGVTTEAEVPGKVKVEVPAGAVSGANAMIKAEVVGNEKTAGAGMPLLGKVVDVTLKNGTLTGKITITLYFDKSKLAKDQEPAAFYYDEKVGRWVRLEGTVDLEKGTVTATVDHLTLFAVFAVAREVPPLPTPTPVVTFKDIQGHWAADAAGRLAGMGLISGYPDGTFRPDREVTRAEIAAIMVRALKVAPGGEQELKFRDSAKIPAWARGAVAAAVREGLVKGYPQPDGTATFEADRLVSRVEMAALVVRILEKKIGTVTPAELKFADAGTIPGWAKASVGAAVAKGIVAGYPDGTFRAEKPVIRAEAAAMVLRLLDAVGNR
;
A
#
# COMPACT_ATOMS: atom_id res chain seq x y z
N MET A 1 55.44 -21.49 -64.41
CA MET A 1 55.15 -20.22 -63.71
C MET A 1 53.70 -19.73 -63.85
N PHE A 2 52.92 -20.18 -64.84
CA PHE A 2 51.51 -19.76 -65.05
C PHE A 2 50.42 -20.53 -64.26
N VAL A 3 50.78 -21.59 -63.52
CA VAL A 3 49.80 -22.41 -62.76
C VAL A 3 49.69 -21.98 -61.28
N ARG A 4 50.68 -21.25 -60.74
CA ARG A 4 50.65 -20.74 -59.36
C ARG A 4 49.84 -19.45 -59.16
N GLN A 5 49.61 -18.65 -60.21
CA GLN A 5 48.82 -17.41 -60.10
C GLN A 5 47.30 -17.62 -60.14
N LYS A 6 46.79 -18.71 -60.74
CA LYS A 6 45.34 -18.99 -60.78
C LYS A 6 44.76 -19.52 -59.46
N ARG A 7 45.57 -20.17 -58.60
CA ARG A 7 45.11 -20.62 -57.27
C ARG A 7 45.08 -19.47 -56.24
N LEU A 8 45.93 -18.45 -56.38
CA LEU A 8 45.95 -17.32 -55.45
C LEU A 8 44.78 -16.34 -55.66
N LYS A 9 44.31 -16.14 -56.90
CA LYS A 9 43.14 -15.28 -57.18
C LYS A 9 41.79 -15.88 -56.77
N ARG A 10 41.67 -17.21 -56.67
CA ARG A 10 40.43 -17.85 -56.16
C ARG A 10 40.33 -17.83 -54.64
N LEU A 11 41.43 -17.89 -53.89
CA LEU A 11 41.41 -17.75 -52.43
C LEU A 11 41.12 -16.31 -51.97
N ILE A 12 41.63 -15.30 -52.69
CA ILE A 12 41.42 -13.89 -52.31
C ILE A 12 39.98 -13.44 -52.62
N GLY A 13 39.36 -13.96 -53.70
CA GLY A 13 37.99 -13.62 -54.08
C GLY A 13 36.91 -14.21 -53.15
N THR A 14 37.09 -15.44 -52.66
CA THR A 14 36.16 -16.02 -51.67
C THR A 14 36.37 -15.46 -50.27
N SER A 15 37.60 -15.09 -49.90
CA SER A 15 37.85 -14.48 -48.59
C SER A 15 37.30 -13.05 -48.53
N LEU A 16 37.40 -12.24 -49.59
CA LEU A 16 36.90 -10.85 -49.56
C LEU A 16 35.36 -10.76 -49.53
N ILE A 17 34.65 -11.68 -50.22
CA ILE A 17 33.18 -11.72 -50.20
C ILE A 17 32.65 -12.30 -48.89
N LEU A 18 33.33 -13.30 -48.30
CA LEU A 18 32.95 -13.78 -46.96
C LEU A 18 33.26 -12.73 -45.88
N THR A 19 34.33 -11.95 -46.01
CA THR A 19 34.66 -10.87 -45.06
C THR A 19 33.72 -9.68 -45.21
N LEU A 20 33.23 -9.34 -46.41
CA LEU A 20 32.24 -8.27 -46.63
C LEU A 20 30.80 -8.66 -46.26
N ILE A 21 30.44 -9.95 -46.30
CA ILE A 21 29.17 -10.45 -45.76
C ILE A 21 29.25 -10.63 -44.24
N LEU A 22 30.42 -10.97 -43.69
CA LEU A 22 30.65 -10.97 -42.24
C LEU A 22 30.81 -9.56 -41.65
N PHE A 23 31.25 -8.55 -42.41
CA PHE A 23 31.30 -7.16 -41.93
C PHE A 23 29.96 -6.41 -42.04
N SER A 24 29.07 -6.82 -42.95
CA SER A 24 27.71 -6.25 -43.06
C SER A 24 26.68 -6.91 -42.14
N CYS A 25 27.03 -8.04 -41.50
CA CYS A 25 26.29 -8.62 -40.37
C CYS A 25 26.85 -8.23 -38.98
N PHE A 26 27.90 -7.41 -38.90
CA PHE A 26 28.48 -6.92 -37.64
C PHE A 26 28.23 -5.43 -37.35
N PHE A 27 27.50 -4.70 -38.21
CA PHE A 27 27.03 -3.33 -37.96
C PHE A 27 25.51 -3.20 -38.20
N ALA A 28 24.78 -4.12 -37.58
CA ALA A 28 23.40 -3.90 -37.16
C ALA A 28 23.18 -4.67 -35.86
N LEU A 29 24.09 -4.52 -34.90
CA LEU A 29 23.66 -4.63 -33.52
C LEU A 29 22.58 -3.56 -33.38
N PRO A 30 21.37 -3.88 -32.91
CA PRO A 30 20.55 -2.82 -32.36
C PRO A 30 21.47 -2.11 -31.37
N PHE A 31 21.47 -0.77 -31.36
CA PHE A 31 21.75 -0.06 -30.13
C PHE A 31 20.66 -0.55 -29.14
N GLN A 32 20.84 -1.75 -28.59
CA GLN A 32 20.51 -2.00 -27.23
C GLN A 32 21.43 -1.04 -26.52
N SER A 33 20.88 0.11 -26.12
CA SER A 33 21.34 0.68 -24.87
C SER A 33 21.48 -0.52 -23.93
N SER A 34 22.60 -0.67 -23.24
CA SER A 34 22.56 -1.47 -22.04
C SER A 34 21.53 -0.74 -21.18
N ALA A 35 20.25 -1.14 -21.28
CA ALA A 35 19.28 -0.85 -20.26
C ALA A 35 19.99 -1.34 -19.01
N ALA A 36 20.39 -0.42 -18.14
CA ALA A 36 20.97 -0.76 -16.86
C ALA A 36 20.09 -1.87 -16.28
N ALA A 37 20.71 -2.97 -15.84
CA ALA A 37 19.96 -4.10 -15.31
C ALA A 37 18.92 -3.55 -14.32
N GLU A 38 17.65 -3.95 -14.51
CA GLU A 38 16.55 -3.47 -13.69
C GLU A 38 16.92 -3.63 -12.20
N VAL A 39 16.90 -2.53 -11.45
CA VAL A 39 17.17 -2.55 -10.01
C VAL A 39 15.97 -3.22 -9.33
N LYS A 40 16.23 -4.34 -8.66
CA LYS A 40 15.26 -5.13 -7.92
C LYS A 40 15.61 -5.05 -6.44
N PRO A 41 14.97 -4.13 -5.69
CA PRO A 41 15.26 -3.94 -4.29
C PRO A 41 14.68 -5.05 -3.41
N GLY A 42 15.33 -5.32 -2.28
CA GLY A 42 14.84 -6.16 -1.19
C GLY A 42 15.31 -5.63 0.15
N VAL A 43 14.62 -6.01 1.22
CA VAL A 43 14.94 -5.60 2.60
C VAL A 43 15.46 -6.80 3.37
N LEU A 44 16.62 -6.64 3.99
CA LEU A 44 17.17 -7.62 4.92
C LEU A 44 17.04 -7.07 6.34
N ILE A 45 16.26 -7.71 7.20
CA ILE A 45 16.21 -7.39 8.62
C ILE A 45 17.33 -8.17 9.29
N VAL A 46 18.23 -7.48 9.98
CA VAL A 46 19.35 -8.11 10.69
C VAL A 46 19.11 -8.03 12.18
N ALA A 47 19.07 -9.17 12.87
CA ALA A 47 18.85 -9.25 14.31
C ALA A 47 20.00 -10.03 14.98
N HIS A 48 20.19 -9.82 16.28
CA HIS A 48 21.25 -10.52 17.04
C HIS A 48 21.11 -12.04 16.97
N GLY A 49 19.97 -12.56 17.44
CA GLY A 49 19.73 -14.01 17.53
C GLY A 49 20.17 -14.58 18.87
N THR A 50 19.39 -15.51 19.41
CA THR A 50 19.69 -16.23 20.66
C THR A 50 18.83 -17.50 20.70
N ASN A 51 19.25 -18.51 21.45
CA ASN A 51 18.45 -19.70 21.70
C ASN A 51 17.27 -19.49 22.67
N ASP A 52 17.02 -18.26 23.14
CA ASP A 52 15.87 -17.92 24.00
C ASP A 52 14.58 -17.67 23.18
N PRO A 53 13.55 -18.53 23.30
CA PRO A 53 12.28 -18.35 22.59
C PRO A 53 11.50 -17.11 23.02
N GLU A 54 11.67 -16.63 24.27
CA GLU A 54 11.01 -15.42 24.76
C GLU A 54 11.50 -14.17 24.01
N TRP A 55 12.77 -14.20 23.56
CA TRP A 55 13.35 -13.12 22.77
C TRP A 55 13.10 -13.27 21.28
N THR A 56 13.30 -14.47 20.74
CA THR A 56 13.27 -14.72 19.30
C THR A 56 11.86 -14.72 18.72
N THR A 57 10.87 -15.26 19.44
CA THR A 57 9.49 -15.35 18.92
C THR A 57 8.91 -13.97 18.55
N PRO A 58 8.97 -12.94 19.41
CA PRO A 58 8.48 -11.60 19.06
C PRO A 58 9.21 -10.99 17.85
N VAL A 59 10.52 -11.19 17.73
CA VAL A 59 11.34 -10.69 16.60
C VAL A 59 10.92 -11.35 15.29
N TRP A 60 10.72 -12.67 15.31
CA TRP A 60 10.18 -13.41 14.18
C TRP A 60 8.81 -12.90 13.74
N GLU A 61 7.88 -12.72 14.67
CA GLU A 61 6.55 -12.18 14.37
C GLU A 61 6.61 -10.79 13.74
N ALA A 62 7.49 -9.91 14.23
CA ALA A 62 7.68 -8.57 13.70
C ALA A 62 8.19 -8.63 12.24
N ALA A 63 9.22 -9.43 11.98
CA ALA A 63 9.80 -9.59 10.66
C ALA A 63 8.81 -10.23 9.65
N TYR A 64 8.04 -11.24 10.08
CA TYR A 64 7.03 -11.86 9.22
C TYR A 64 5.90 -10.89 8.87
N GLU A 65 5.45 -10.06 9.82
CA GLU A 65 4.47 -9.02 9.54
C GLU A 65 5.00 -8.00 8.52
N LEU A 66 6.28 -7.64 8.58
CA LEU A 66 6.91 -6.74 7.61
C LEU A 66 6.95 -7.33 6.19
N ARG A 67 7.25 -8.63 6.07
CA ARG A 67 7.25 -9.35 4.78
C ARG A 67 5.92 -9.24 4.05
N ASP A 68 4.80 -9.29 4.79
CA ASP A 68 3.46 -9.25 4.19
C ASP A 68 3.01 -7.81 3.86
N ASN A 69 3.69 -6.79 4.41
CA ASN A 69 3.31 -5.38 4.31
C ASN A 69 4.16 -4.55 3.34
N LEU A 70 5.39 -4.97 3.05
CA LEU A 70 6.28 -4.28 2.13
C LEU A 70 6.09 -4.78 0.69
N PRO A 71 6.20 -3.89 -0.33
CA PRO A 71 6.05 -4.26 -1.74
C PRO A 71 7.30 -4.91 -2.33
N TYR A 72 8.29 -5.23 -1.48
CA TYR A 72 9.60 -5.76 -1.84
C TYR A 72 9.84 -7.08 -1.09
N PRO A 73 10.64 -8.01 -1.63
CA PRO A 73 11.08 -9.17 -0.87
C PRO A 73 11.74 -8.77 0.46
N VAL A 74 11.31 -9.40 1.56
CA VAL A 74 11.86 -9.18 2.90
C VAL A 74 12.40 -10.51 3.42
N ALA A 75 13.62 -10.51 3.93
CA ALA A 75 14.22 -11.63 4.64
C ALA A 75 14.66 -11.19 6.05
N LEU A 76 14.59 -12.12 7.01
CA LEU A 76 15.19 -11.96 8.34
C LEU A 76 16.45 -12.79 8.36
N GLY A 77 17.56 -12.23 8.85
CA GLY A 77 18.79 -12.95 9.11
C GLY A 77 19.27 -12.66 10.53
N PHE A 78 19.64 -13.70 11.26
CA PHE A 78 20.26 -13.57 12.57
C PHE A 78 21.78 -13.62 12.44
N LEU A 79 22.47 -12.85 13.28
CA LEU A 79 23.92 -12.88 13.31
C LEU A 79 24.42 -14.20 13.91
N GLU A 80 23.80 -14.66 15.00
CA GLU A 80 24.27 -15.82 15.76
C GLU A 80 23.14 -16.70 16.33
N GLU A 81 23.53 -17.89 16.78
CA GLU A 81 22.76 -18.88 17.57
C GLU A 81 21.51 -19.50 16.93
N ILE A 82 20.87 -18.86 15.96
CA ILE A 82 19.58 -19.29 15.41
C ILE A 82 19.47 -19.04 13.90
N GLU A 83 18.81 -19.96 13.21
CA GLU A 83 18.52 -19.85 11.77
C GLU A 83 17.22 -19.07 11.49
N PRO A 84 17.09 -18.44 10.31
CA PRO A 84 18.08 -18.30 9.25
C PRO A 84 19.16 -17.30 9.65
N ASP A 85 20.41 -17.65 9.40
CA ASP A 85 21.53 -16.72 9.52
C ASP A 85 21.50 -15.62 8.42
N ILE A 86 22.36 -14.61 8.55
CA ILE A 86 22.45 -13.51 7.57
C ILE A 86 22.80 -14.03 6.16
N PRO A 87 23.80 -14.92 5.95
CA PRO A 87 24.06 -15.52 4.64
C PRO A 87 22.83 -16.19 4.00
N THR A 88 22.11 -17.04 4.75
CA THR A 88 20.90 -17.72 4.29
C THR A 88 19.81 -16.72 3.91
N ALA A 89 19.63 -15.66 4.71
CA ALA A 89 18.67 -14.60 4.40
C ALA A 89 19.03 -13.84 3.11
N VAL A 90 20.32 -13.58 2.87
CA VAL A 90 20.80 -12.99 1.61
C VAL A 90 20.57 -13.95 0.43
N GLU A 91 20.77 -15.24 0.61
CA GLU A 91 20.45 -16.25 -0.42
C GLU A 91 18.95 -16.28 -0.77
N GLN A 92 18.07 -16.12 0.23
CA GLN A 92 16.63 -16.00 -0.01
C GLN A 92 16.30 -14.76 -0.87
N LEU A 93 16.94 -13.61 -0.60
CA LEU A 93 16.78 -12.40 -1.40
C LEU A 93 17.33 -12.58 -2.82
N ASN A 94 18.51 -13.18 -2.96
CA ASN A 94 19.09 -13.53 -4.26
C ASN A 94 18.17 -14.45 -5.06
N ALA A 95 17.57 -15.46 -4.43
CA ALA A 95 16.61 -16.38 -5.06
C ALA A 95 15.32 -15.66 -5.51
N ALA A 96 14.94 -14.57 -4.82
CA ALA A 96 13.87 -13.67 -5.24
C ALA A 96 14.29 -12.70 -6.36
N GLY A 97 15.52 -12.77 -6.84
CA GLY A 97 16.07 -11.92 -7.91
C GLY A 97 16.45 -10.52 -7.44
N VAL A 98 16.63 -10.31 -6.13
CA VAL A 98 17.07 -9.04 -5.55
C VAL A 98 18.53 -8.78 -5.92
N ASN A 99 18.82 -7.58 -6.40
CA ASN A 99 20.18 -7.11 -6.71
C ASN A 99 20.52 -5.76 -6.03
N LYS A 100 19.63 -5.27 -5.17
CA LYS A 100 19.88 -4.16 -4.24
C LYS A 100 19.27 -4.51 -2.88
N ILE A 101 20.11 -4.78 -1.88
CA ILE A 101 19.68 -5.15 -0.53
C ILE A 101 19.81 -3.93 0.38
N VAL A 102 18.72 -3.54 1.02
CA VAL A 102 18.74 -2.59 2.14
C VAL A 102 18.69 -3.40 3.43
N ALA A 103 19.84 -3.52 4.10
CA ALA A 103 19.99 -4.19 5.37
C ALA A 103 19.66 -3.23 6.51
N VAL A 104 18.64 -3.55 7.30
CA VAL A 104 18.15 -2.77 8.43
C VAL A 104 18.47 -3.52 9.73
N PRO A 105 19.40 -3.02 10.56
CA PRO A 105 19.68 -3.61 11.86
C PRO A 105 18.52 -3.38 12.82
N LEU A 106 17.89 -4.46 13.27
CA LEU A 106 16.98 -4.45 14.42
C LEU A 106 17.82 -4.51 15.72
N PHE A 107 18.61 -3.45 15.92
CA PHE A 107 19.48 -3.21 17.07
C PHE A 107 19.15 -1.85 17.66
N ILE A 108 19.34 -1.68 18.97
CA ILE A 108 19.03 -0.39 19.62
C ILE A 108 19.99 0.71 19.17
N SER A 109 21.27 0.41 18.96
CA SER A 109 22.26 1.43 18.57
C SER A 109 23.18 0.91 17.47
N SER A 110 23.51 1.79 16.53
CA SER A 110 24.53 1.64 15.49
C SER A 110 25.94 1.51 16.06
N TYR A 111 26.09 1.80 17.35
CA TYR A 111 27.31 1.70 18.14
C TYR A 111 27.36 0.41 18.98
N SER A 112 26.51 -0.57 18.67
CA SER A 112 26.56 -1.89 19.30
C SER A 112 27.74 -2.71 18.74
N ASN A 113 28.34 -3.54 19.59
CA ASN A 113 29.56 -4.31 19.27
C ASN A 113 29.45 -5.13 17.97
N HIS A 114 28.27 -5.71 17.72
CA HIS A 114 28.01 -6.58 16.58
C HIS A 114 27.81 -5.86 15.23
N ILE A 115 27.70 -4.53 15.19
CA ILE A 115 27.46 -3.79 13.95
C ILE A 115 28.62 -3.95 12.97
N GLU A 116 29.84 -4.00 13.50
CA GLU A 116 31.05 -4.20 12.73
C GLU A 116 31.15 -5.63 12.17
N GLU A 117 30.73 -6.64 12.92
CA GLU A 117 30.64 -8.03 12.45
C GLU A 117 29.58 -8.16 11.34
N ILE A 118 28.43 -7.49 11.48
CA ILE A 118 27.40 -7.44 10.45
C ILE A 118 27.94 -6.83 9.16
N LYS A 119 28.74 -5.75 9.24
CA LYS A 119 29.42 -5.16 8.06
C LYS A 119 30.35 -6.18 7.41
N TYR A 120 31.09 -6.97 8.20
CA TYR A 120 31.96 -8.02 7.69
C TYR A 120 31.14 -9.10 6.97
N VAL A 121 30.11 -9.64 7.62
CA VAL A 121 29.23 -10.68 7.05
C VAL A 121 28.57 -10.20 5.75
N LEU A 122 28.15 -8.94 5.68
CA LEU A 122 27.52 -8.36 4.48
C LEU A 122 28.51 -7.94 3.37
N GLY A 123 29.82 -8.06 3.59
CA GLY A 123 30.82 -7.66 2.59
C GLY A 123 31.10 -6.16 2.52
N LEU A 124 30.68 -5.39 3.53
CA LEU A 124 30.89 -3.94 3.61
C LEU A 124 32.23 -3.54 4.24
N ARG A 125 32.98 -4.53 4.76
CA ARG A 125 34.37 -4.42 5.19
C ARG A 125 35.14 -5.71 4.91
N GLU A 126 36.46 -5.62 4.84
CA GLU A 126 37.35 -6.74 4.47
C GLU A 126 37.85 -7.56 5.67
N ASP A 127 38.10 -6.91 6.80
CA ASP A 127 38.65 -7.50 8.02
C ASP A 127 37.56 -7.85 9.02
N LEU A 128 37.70 -8.99 9.70
CA LEU A 128 36.83 -9.42 10.79
C LEU A 128 37.23 -8.65 12.05
N PRO A 129 36.33 -7.86 12.67
CA PRO A 129 36.61 -7.19 13.94
C PRO A 129 36.74 -8.19 15.11
N GLY A 130 37.57 -7.89 16.11
CA GLY A 130 37.67 -8.67 17.36
C GLY A 130 38.79 -9.72 17.40
N GLU A 131 38.88 -10.45 18.52
CA GLU A 131 39.77 -11.63 18.67
C GLU A 131 39.11 -12.89 18.07
N GLU A 132 39.91 -13.94 17.80
CA GLU A 132 39.50 -15.16 17.10
C GLU A 132 38.16 -15.74 17.60
N HIS A 133 37.13 -15.76 16.74
CA HIS A 133 35.86 -16.43 17.02
C HIS A 133 36.04 -17.95 17.06
N GLU A 134 35.36 -18.64 17.99
CA GLU A 134 35.39 -20.12 18.08
C GLU A 134 34.85 -20.80 16.80
N GLU A 135 33.90 -20.15 16.12
CA GLU A 135 33.41 -20.51 14.79
C GLU A 135 33.54 -19.32 13.82
N PRO A 136 34.07 -19.50 12.60
CA PRO A 136 34.25 -18.41 11.65
C PRO A 136 32.92 -17.88 11.14
N LEU A 137 32.67 -16.57 11.29
CA LEU A 137 31.51 -15.90 10.68
C LEU A 137 31.54 -16.05 9.16
N GLU A 138 30.53 -16.72 8.59
CA GLU A 138 30.40 -16.89 7.14
C GLU A 138 29.97 -15.56 6.48
N ARG A 139 30.61 -15.24 5.35
CA ARG A 139 30.24 -14.06 4.55
C ARG A 139 29.07 -14.37 3.63
N ALA A 140 28.09 -13.47 3.63
CA ALA A 140 27.00 -13.47 2.68
C ALA A 140 27.49 -13.16 1.26
N ARG A 141 26.72 -13.61 0.25
CA ARG A 141 27.06 -13.48 -1.18
C ARG A 141 25.97 -12.72 -1.94
N PRO A 142 25.80 -11.41 -1.73
CA PRO A 142 24.78 -10.62 -2.43
C PRO A 142 25.05 -10.56 -3.95
N GLN A 143 23.99 -10.54 -4.77
CA GLN A 143 24.11 -10.42 -6.23
C GLN A 143 24.24 -8.97 -6.75
N GLY A 144 24.29 -7.98 -5.86
CA GLY A 144 24.47 -6.58 -6.23
C GLY A 144 24.72 -5.68 -5.03
N GLU A 145 24.21 -4.45 -5.07
CA GLU A 145 24.47 -3.42 -4.04
C GLU A 145 23.90 -3.85 -2.68
N VAL A 146 24.67 -3.64 -1.60
CA VAL A 146 24.18 -3.77 -0.22
C VAL A 146 24.35 -2.44 0.48
N ILE A 147 23.28 -1.96 1.12
CA ILE A 147 23.26 -0.74 1.92
C ILE A 147 22.88 -1.15 3.34
N LEU A 148 23.78 -0.91 4.31
CA LEU A 148 23.46 -1.04 5.73
C LEU A 148 22.93 0.30 6.24
N THR A 149 21.70 0.33 6.72
CA THR A 149 21.14 1.53 7.35
C THR A 149 21.69 1.71 8.77
N PRO A 150 21.58 2.90 9.37
CA PRO A 150 21.67 3.02 10.81
C PRO A 150 20.66 2.08 11.51
N ALA A 151 20.98 1.68 12.73
CA ALA A 151 20.10 0.94 13.61
C ALA A 151 18.96 1.84 14.13
N ILE A 152 18.36 1.50 15.27
CA ILE A 152 17.28 2.30 15.85
C ILE A 152 17.82 3.64 16.39
N ASP A 153 18.97 3.65 17.06
CA ASP A 153 19.60 4.84 17.64
C ASP A 153 18.63 5.66 18.51
N ASP A 154 18.62 6.97 18.33
CA ASP A 154 17.71 7.91 18.98
C ASP A 154 16.42 8.15 18.19
N HIS A 155 16.02 7.18 17.36
CA HIS A 155 14.88 7.34 16.46
C HIS A 155 13.63 7.80 17.22
N PRO A 156 12.94 8.86 16.78
CA PRO A 156 11.89 9.48 17.58
C PRO A 156 10.67 8.58 17.91
N LEU A 157 10.44 7.53 17.12
CA LEU A 157 9.44 6.49 17.42
C LEU A 157 9.85 5.62 18.62
N LEU A 158 11.14 5.34 18.83
CA LEU A 158 11.62 4.68 20.03
C LEU A 158 11.33 5.56 21.26
N ALA A 159 11.60 6.87 21.18
CA ALA A 159 11.26 7.80 22.26
C ALA A 159 9.77 7.80 22.60
N GLU A 160 8.86 7.65 21.63
CA GLU A 160 7.41 7.52 21.89
C GLU A 160 7.08 6.22 22.64
N VAL A 161 7.74 5.11 22.29
CA VAL A 161 7.57 3.81 22.96
C VAL A 161 8.06 3.89 24.40
N LEU A 162 9.28 4.41 24.61
CA LEU A 162 9.88 4.58 25.94
C LEU A 162 9.05 5.52 26.83
N ALA A 163 8.59 6.66 26.30
CA ALA A 163 7.69 7.55 27.02
C ALA A 163 6.35 6.87 27.36
N GLY A 164 5.85 5.99 26.49
CA GLY A 164 4.69 5.16 26.75
C GLY A 164 4.90 4.17 27.90
N GLN A 165 6.06 3.52 27.98
CA GLN A 165 6.42 2.62 29.08
C GLN A 165 6.54 3.38 30.40
N ILE A 166 7.20 4.54 30.39
CA ILE A 166 7.30 5.42 31.57
C ILE A 166 5.91 5.79 32.06
N GLY A 167 5.02 6.21 31.15
CA GLY A 167 3.65 6.60 31.50
C GLY A 167 2.82 5.50 32.18
N LEU A 168 3.18 4.22 32.06
CA LEU A 168 2.55 3.13 32.82
C LEU A 168 2.95 3.11 34.30
N LEU A 169 4.11 3.69 34.63
CA LEU A 169 4.70 3.65 35.97
C LEU A 169 4.58 4.96 36.75
N VAL A 170 4.25 6.06 36.07
CA VAL A 170 4.15 7.38 36.70
C VAL A 170 3.00 7.41 37.69
N GLU A 171 3.29 7.84 38.92
CA GLU A 171 2.27 8.15 39.93
C GLU A 171 2.38 9.62 40.37
N ASN A 172 3.60 10.11 40.59
CA ASN A 172 3.90 11.50 40.93
C ASN A 172 5.14 12.00 40.19
N ALA A 173 4.92 12.47 38.96
CA ALA A 173 5.99 12.82 38.01
C ALA A 173 7.04 13.79 38.58
N GLY A 174 6.64 14.77 39.41
CA GLY A 174 7.55 15.75 40.01
C GLY A 174 8.56 15.18 41.03
N SER A 175 8.33 13.96 41.53
CA SER A 175 9.21 13.25 42.47
C SER A 175 9.84 11.98 41.88
N GLU A 176 9.74 11.80 40.57
CA GLU A 176 10.13 10.56 39.88
C GLU A 176 11.21 10.85 38.83
N ILE A 177 12.21 9.96 38.74
CA ILE A 177 13.27 10.02 37.73
C ILE A 177 13.18 8.77 36.87
N GLY A 178 13.13 8.94 35.55
CA GLY A 178 13.23 7.83 34.60
C GLY A 178 14.69 7.39 34.47
N VAL A 179 14.96 6.08 34.53
CA VAL A 179 16.30 5.52 34.35
C VAL A 179 16.29 4.57 33.15
N LEU A 180 16.95 4.97 32.07
CA LEU A 180 17.08 4.16 30.85
C LEU A 180 18.17 3.11 31.05
N ALA A 181 17.78 1.84 31.10
CA ALA A 181 18.67 0.70 31.26
C ALA A 181 19.09 0.16 29.88
N ALA A 182 20.35 0.39 29.50
CA ALA A 182 20.87 0.09 28.17
C ALA A 182 22.00 -0.94 28.19
N HIS A 183 22.19 -1.65 27.08
CA HIS A 183 23.26 -2.64 26.96
C HIS A 183 24.65 -1.98 26.99
N GLY A 184 24.88 -0.98 26.13
CA GLY A 184 26.17 -0.31 25.96
C GLY A 184 27.12 -1.04 25.01
N SER A 185 28.35 -0.55 24.93
CA SER A 185 29.46 -1.10 24.14
C SER A 185 30.73 -1.13 24.98
N ASP A 186 31.64 -2.06 24.68
CA ASP A 186 32.97 -2.15 25.29
C ASP A 186 34.01 -1.26 24.59
N SER A 187 33.77 -0.84 23.36
CA SER A 187 34.63 0.08 22.62
C SER A 187 34.44 1.54 23.08
N GLU A 188 35.51 2.35 23.03
CA GLU A 188 35.46 3.77 23.41
C GLU A 188 34.50 4.57 22.50
N GLU A 189 34.62 4.40 21.19
CA GLU A 189 33.70 5.02 20.22
C GLU A 189 32.26 4.56 20.45
N GLY A 190 32.07 3.27 20.72
CA GLY A 190 30.75 2.72 20.97
C GLY A 190 30.09 3.29 22.23
N GLN A 191 30.87 3.47 23.31
CA GLN A 191 30.39 4.10 24.54
C GLN A 191 29.92 5.54 24.31
N ILE A 192 30.70 6.34 23.58
CA ILE A 192 30.35 7.72 23.23
C ILE A 192 29.02 7.75 22.45
N GLY A 193 28.91 6.92 21.41
CA GLY A 193 27.71 6.86 20.59
C GLY A 193 26.46 6.40 21.33
N TRP A 194 26.59 5.41 22.24
CA TRP A 194 25.50 4.99 23.12
C TRP A 194 25.06 6.10 24.08
N VAL A 195 26.01 6.84 24.66
CA VAL A 195 25.71 7.98 25.54
C VAL A 195 24.96 9.07 24.77
N ASP A 196 25.40 9.41 23.55
CA ASP A 196 24.76 10.41 22.72
C ASP A 196 23.33 10.00 22.34
N ASN A 197 23.12 8.72 21.97
CA ASN A 197 21.79 8.18 21.70
C ASN A 197 20.86 8.28 22.92
N LEU A 198 21.34 7.88 24.10
CA LEU A 198 20.54 7.89 25.33
C LEU A 198 20.24 9.32 25.83
N ALA A 199 21.18 10.24 25.66
CA ALA A 199 20.98 11.66 25.97
C ALA A 199 19.90 12.28 25.06
N SER A 200 19.98 12.04 23.74
CA SER A 200 18.96 12.48 22.79
C SER A 200 17.59 11.88 23.11
N LEU A 201 17.50 10.57 23.37
CA LEU A 201 16.27 9.90 23.77
C LEU A 201 15.70 10.50 25.06
N GLY A 202 16.55 10.76 26.07
CA GLY A 202 16.13 11.37 27.33
C GLY A 202 15.47 12.74 27.13
N MET A 203 16.06 13.61 26.31
CA MET A 203 15.46 14.92 25.97
C MET A 203 14.12 14.75 25.26
N GLN A 204 14.07 13.87 24.26
CA GLN A 204 12.85 13.60 23.49
C GLN A 204 11.71 13.02 24.33
N ILE A 205 12.03 12.16 25.30
CA ILE A 205 11.08 11.59 26.26
C ILE A 205 10.55 12.69 27.17
N GLN A 206 11.45 13.51 27.74
CA GLN A 206 11.07 14.59 28.65
C GLN A 206 10.11 15.58 27.97
N GLU A 207 10.38 15.95 26.71
CA GLU A 207 9.51 16.81 25.92
C GLU A 207 8.12 16.19 25.72
N ARG A 208 8.04 14.90 25.37
CA ARG A 208 6.76 14.19 25.16
C ARG A 208 5.95 14.09 26.44
N LEU A 209 6.60 13.84 27.57
CA LEU A 209 5.95 13.77 28.88
C LEU A 209 5.45 15.16 29.32
N ALA A 210 6.25 16.22 29.10
CA ALA A 210 5.83 17.60 29.33
C ALA A 210 4.61 17.98 28.49
N ASN A 211 4.60 17.63 27.21
CA ASN A 211 3.44 17.84 26.31
C ASN A 211 2.19 17.08 26.74
N LYS A 212 2.34 15.98 27.48
CA LYS A 212 1.24 15.20 28.10
C LYS A 212 0.89 15.68 29.52
N GLY A 213 1.52 16.76 30.02
CA GLY A 213 1.28 17.30 31.36
C GLY A 213 1.86 16.47 32.51
N THR A 214 2.82 15.58 32.23
CA THR A 214 3.44 14.67 33.22
C THR A 214 4.98 14.73 33.18
N PRO A 215 5.61 15.94 33.20
CA PRO A 215 7.07 16.04 33.15
C PRO A 215 7.71 15.40 34.38
N LEU A 216 8.67 14.50 34.17
CA LEU A 216 9.45 13.89 35.25
C LEU A 216 10.43 14.89 35.86
N LYS A 217 10.92 14.58 37.07
CA LYS A 217 12.01 15.33 37.72
C LYS A 217 13.30 15.30 36.88
N GLY A 218 13.53 14.21 36.16
CA GLY A 218 14.63 14.06 35.21
C GLY A 218 14.65 12.69 34.56
N ILE A 219 15.53 12.54 33.56
CA ILE A 219 15.86 11.27 32.93
C ILE A 219 17.36 11.02 33.11
N LYS A 220 17.72 9.85 33.61
CA LYS A 220 19.08 9.32 33.67
C LYS A 220 19.18 8.08 32.77
N TYR A 221 20.41 7.62 32.56
CA TYR A 221 20.67 6.34 31.91
C TYR A 221 21.74 5.58 32.69
N GLY A 222 21.82 4.27 32.46
CA GLY A 222 22.89 3.43 32.99
C GLY A 222 23.02 2.11 32.23
N PHE A 223 24.22 1.55 32.25
CA PHE A 223 24.57 0.36 31.47
C PHE A 223 24.50 -0.95 32.26
N LEU A 224 24.17 -2.06 31.60
CA LEU A 224 23.98 -3.36 32.27
C LEU A 224 25.27 -4.04 32.73
N PHE A 225 26.41 -3.68 32.14
CA PHE A 225 27.72 -4.20 32.51
C PHE A 225 28.38 -3.23 33.49
N GLU A 226 28.83 -3.76 34.63
CA GLU A 226 29.44 -2.97 35.72
C GLU A 226 30.79 -2.33 35.32
N SER A 227 31.39 -2.75 34.20
CA SER A 227 32.58 -2.13 33.62
C SER A 227 32.30 -0.84 32.85
N LEU A 228 31.02 -0.54 32.58
CA LEU A 228 30.59 0.65 31.85
C LEU A 228 30.02 1.70 32.82
N THR A 229 30.31 2.97 32.58
CA THR A 229 29.97 4.06 33.51
C THR A 229 29.04 5.10 32.86
N PRO A 230 27.97 5.54 33.55
CA PRO A 230 27.46 4.98 34.80
C PRO A 230 26.85 3.59 34.58
N SER A 231 27.09 2.68 35.52
CA SER A 231 26.36 1.41 35.57
C SER A 231 24.89 1.67 35.89
N LEU A 232 24.01 0.74 35.54
CA LEU A 232 22.59 0.82 35.89
C LEU A 232 22.39 0.96 37.40
N ARG A 233 23.22 0.25 38.18
CA ARG A 233 23.24 0.30 39.64
C ARG A 233 23.54 1.72 40.14
N GLU A 234 24.58 2.35 39.62
CA GLU A 234 24.95 3.74 39.98
C GLU A 234 23.83 4.72 39.62
N ALA A 235 23.26 4.60 38.42
CA ALA A 235 22.18 5.48 37.97
C ALA A 235 20.92 5.38 38.86
N VAL A 236 20.54 4.16 39.25
CA VAL A 236 19.41 3.94 40.18
C VAL A 236 19.75 4.43 41.59
N TYR A 237 20.98 4.18 42.06
CA TYR A 237 21.46 4.69 43.35
C TYR A 237 21.40 6.22 43.40
N GLU A 238 21.88 6.92 42.38
CA GLU A 238 21.82 8.37 42.32
C GLU A 238 20.37 8.88 42.32
N ALA A 239 19.49 8.28 41.52
CA ALA A 239 18.09 8.68 41.48
C ALA A 239 17.43 8.59 42.87
N ILE A 240 17.70 7.52 43.62
CA ILE A 240 17.08 7.27 44.93
C ILE A 240 17.74 8.08 46.04
N TYR A 241 19.07 7.97 46.18
CA TYR A 241 19.79 8.46 47.35
C TYR A 241 20.36 9.87 47.18
N THR A 242 20.78 10.23 45.97
CA THR A 242 21.31 11.58 45.68
C THR A 242 20.16 12.54 45.39
N ASP A 243 19.24 12.13 44.51
CA ASP A 243 18.16 12.98 44.05
C ASP A 243 16.89 12.85 44.89
N GLY A 244 16.78 11.84 45.78
CA GLY A 244 15.60 11.65 46.62
C GLY A 244 14.32 11.38 45.81
N ALA A 245 14.44 10.67 44.69
CA ALA A 245 13.34 10.38 43.76
C ALA A 245 13.00 8.89 43.73
N THR A 246 11.79 8.55 43.29
CA THR A 246 11.46 7.17 42.90
C THR A 246 12.02 6.89 41.51
N ALA A 247 12.76 5.79 41.35
CA ALA A 247 13.36 5.42 40.07
C ALA A 247 12.39 4.63 39.18
N LEU A 248 12.04 5.15 38.01
CA LEU A 248 11.25 4.44 36.99
C LEU A 248 12.20 3.80 35.99
N VAL A 249 12.50 2.51 36.15
CA VAL A 249 13.56 1.84 35.39
C VAL A 249 13.01 1.22 34.12
N ILE A 250 13.49 1.67 32.96
CA ILE A 250 12.96 1.29 31.63
C ILE A 250 14.06 0.64 30.80
N PRO A 251 13.91 -0.63 30.40
CA PRO A 251 14.87 -1.26 29.51
C PRO A 251 14.79 -0.67 28.09
N VAL A 252 15.95 -0.29 27.54
CA VAL A 252 16.08 0.11 26.15
C VAL A 252 16.54 -1.12 25.36
N MET A 253 15.58 -1.98 25.01
CA MET A 253 15.82 -3.30 24.42
C MET A 253 14.89 -3.58 23.23
N VAL A 254 15.37 -4.35 22.26
CA VAL A 254 14.57 -4.76 21.09
C VAL A 254 13.44 -5.70 21.51
N SER A 255 13.75 -6.76 22.23
CA SER A 255 12.80 -7.79 22.68
C SER A 255 13.08 -8.18 24.14
N GLU A 256 12.10 -8.79 24.80
CA GLU A 256 12.28 -9.31 26.16
C GLU A 256 13.13 -10.58 26.17
N GLY A 257 13.80 -10.85 27.28
CA GLY A 257 14.62 -12.05 27.43
C GLY A 257 15.41 -12.01 28.73
N HIS A 258 16.58 -12.65 28.74
CA HIS A 258 17.44 -12.74 29.94
C HIS A 258 17.64 -11.40 30.67
N PHE A 259 17.97 -10.32 29.96
CA PHE A 259 18.27 -9.03 30.60
C PHE A 259 17.05 -8.40 31.28
N THR A 260 15.90 -8.38 30.59
CA THR A 260 14.67 -7.75 31.11
C THR A 260 13.97 -8.64 32.14
N GLY A 261 14.08 -9.96 32.02
CA GLY A 261 13.44 -10.90 32.93
C GLY A 261 14.26 -11.24 34.18
N ARG A 262 15.60 -11.17 34.11
CA ARG A 262 16.50 -11.64 35.18
C ARG A 262 17.53 -10.61 35.62
N LYS A 263 18.37 -10.10 34.71
CA LYS A 263 19.51 -9.24 35.08
C LYS A 263 19.06 -7.91 35.72
N ILE A 264 18.18 -7.17 35.06
CA ILE A 264 17.68 -5.88 35.57
C ILE A 264 16.92 -6.09 36.89
N PRO A 265 15.90 -6.98 36.98
CA PRO A 265 15.24 -7.25 38.26
C PRO A 265 16.21 -7.71 39.37
N GLY A 266 17.27 -8.43 39.02
CA GLY A 266 18.33 -8.83 39.96
C GLY A 266 19.03 -7.64 40.60
N ILE A 267 19.42 -6.64 39.80
CA ILE A 267 20.03 -5.39 40.28
C ILE A 267 19.03 -4.59 41.14
N LEU A 268 17.77 -4.51 40.71
CA LEU A 268 16.76 -3.70 41.40
C LEU A 268 16.40 -4.22 42.80
N LYS A 269 16.52 -5.53 43.05
CA LYS A 269 16.31 -6.15 44.37
C LYS A 269 17.28 -5.66 45.46
N GLU A 270 18.35 -4.98 45.07
CA GLU A 270 19.33 -4.44 46.01
C GLU A 270 18.88 -3.08 46.61
N PHE A 271 17.82 -2.49 46.05
CA PHE A 271 17.24 -1.24 46.52
C PHE A 271 15.96 -1.50 47.33
N PRO A 272 15.57 -0.59 48.25
CA PRO A 272 14.39 -0.75 49.08
C PRO A 272 13.09 -0.90 48.27
N ASP A 273 12.16 -1.72 48.77
CA ASP A 273 10.83 -1.84 48.18
C ASP A 273 10.12 -0.48 48.13
N GLY A 274 9.53 -0.16 46.98
CA GLY A 274 8.86 1.12 46.74
C GLY A 274 9.80 2.27 46.35
N ALA A 275 11.12 2.09 46.38
CA ALA A 275 12.08 3.10 45.89
C ALA A 275 12.23 3.09 44.35
N TYR A 276 11.75 2.05 43.68
CA TYR A 276 11.75 1.93 42.22
C TYR A 276 10.45 1.30 41.70
N ARG A 277 10.16 1.52 40.42
CA ARG A 277 9.13 0.81 39.65
C ARG A 277 9.71 0.26 38.35
N TYR A 278 9.18 -0.88 37.92
CA TYR A 278 9.63 -1.61 36.74
C TYR A 278 8.44 -2.15 35.95
N PRO A 279 8.42 -2.12 34.60
CA PRO A 279 7.29 -2.59 33.81
C PRO A 279 6.99 -4.08 33.99
N GLU A 280 5.74 -4.47 33.75
CA GLU A 280 5.32 -5.88 33.75
C GLU A 280 5.85 -6.63 32.51
N ALA A 281 5.80 -7.96 32.53
CA ALA A 281 6.17 -8.77 31.36
C ALA A 281 5.27 -8.43 30.16
N GLY A 282 5.85 -8.37 28.96
CA GLY A 282 5.19 -7.87 27.76
C GLY A 282 5.25 -6.33 27.59
N GLN A 283 5.73 -5.58 28.59
CA GLN A 283 5.85 -4.13 28.54
C GLN A 283 7.31 -3.65 28.58
N ARG A 284 8.30 -4.55 28.55
CA ARG A 284 9.71 -4.21 28.89
C ARG A 284 10.62 -3.98 27.69
N ALA A 285 10.15 -4.19 26.46
CA ALA A 285 10.96 -4.01 25.26
C ALA A 285 10.14 -3.49 24.08
N LEU A 286 10.83 -2.99 23.05
CA LEU A 286 10.20 -2.37 21.87
C LEU A 286 9.21 -3.29 21.18
N VAL A 287 9.62 -4.50 20.82
CA VAL A 287 8.82 -5.44 20.03
C VAL A 287 7.70 -6.06 20.86
N THR A 288 7.92 -6.36 22.14
CA THR A 288 6.88 -6.93 23.01
C THR A 288 5.81 -5.90 23.39
N PHE A 289 6.21 -4.66 23.66
CA PHE A 289 5.28 -3.61 24.07
C PHE A 289 4.56 -2.96 22.89
N LYS A 290 5.28 -2.64 21.82
CA LYS A 290 4.79 -1.90 20.64
C LYS A 290 5.40 -2.43 19.34
N LYS A 291 5.13 -3.71 19.01
CA LYS A 291 5.55 -4.35 17.75
C LYS A 291 5.37 -3.48 16.50
N SER A 292 4.22 -2.82 16.37
CA SER A 292 3.94 -1.96 15.21
C SER A 292 4.91 -0.78 15.06
N TYR A 293 5.49 -0.28 16.16
CA TYR A 293 6.52 0.77 16.12
C TYR A 293 7.88 0.22 15.70
N ALA A 294 8.24 -1.00 16.11
CA ALA A 294 9.43 -1.69 15.60
C ALA A 294 9.34 -1.85 14.08
N ASN A 295 8.21 -2.37 13.60
CA ASN A 295 7.92 -2.50 12.18
C ASN A 295 8.02 -1.14 11.48
N ARG A 296 7.45 -0.10 12.08
CA ARG A 296 7.47 1.25 11.52
C ARG A 296 8.89 1.83 11.38
N ILE A 297 9.78 1.55 12.32
CA ILE A 297 11.19 1.97 12.23
C ILE A 297 11.88 1.24 11.08
N VAL A 298 11.63 -0.07 10.91
CA VAL A 298 12.18 -0.82 9.78
C VAL A 298 11.65 -0.31 8.45
N GLU A 299 10.33 -0.10 8.33
CA GLU A 299 9.70 0.52 7.17
C GLU A 299 10.32 1.88 6.85
N TRP A 300 10.60 2.69 7.87
CA TRP A 300 11.24 4.00 7.73
C TRP A 300 12.68 3.91 7.19
N ARG A 301 13.53 3.11 7.83
CA ARG A 301 14.93 2.92 7.42
C ARG A 301 15.02 2.37 6.00
N ALA A 302 14.18 1.39 5.67
CA ALA A 302 14.09 0.85 4.32
C ALA A 302 13.63 1.91 3.30
N ALA A 303 12.53 2.62 3.60
CA ALA A 303 11.98 3.66 2.73
C ALA A 303 12.98 4.79 2.43
N ASN A 304 13.82 5.15 3.40
CA ASN A 304 14.83 6.20 3.24
C ASN A 304 15.83 5.88 2.12
N GLU A 305 16.20 4.61 1.96
CA GLU A 305 17.18 4.16 0.96
C GLU A 305 16.54 3.67 -0.35
N LEU A 306 15.28 3.22 -0.30
CA LEU A 306 14.58 2.65 -1.44
C LEU A 306 13.89 3.69 -2.32
N TRP A 307 13.49 4.83 -1.76
CA TRP A 307 12.80 5.85 -2.54
C TRP A 307 13.73 6.91 -3.11
N PRO A 308 13.28 7.66 -4.13
CA PRO A 308 14.07 8.76 -4.68
C PRO A 308 14.45 9.80 -3.62
N ARG A 309 15.75 10.10 -3.53
CA ARG A 309 16.32 11.14 -2.65
C ARG A 309 16.81 12.30 -3.51
N PRO A 310 15.95 13.30 -3.79
CA PRO A 310 16.33 14.40 -4.67
C PRO A 310 17.46 15.23 -4.04
N GLU A 311 18.44 15.59 -4.86
CA GLU A 311 19.49 16.53 -4.50
C GLU A 311 18.99 17.96 -4.70
N VAL A 312 19.17 18.82 -3.70
CA VAL A 312 18.78 20.23 -3.74
C VAL A 312 20.01 21.09 -3.60
N LYS A 313 20.26 21.93 -4.60
CA LYS A 313 21.35 22.90 -4.64
C LYS A 313 20.86 24.27 -4.18
N LYS A 314 21.44 24.80 -3.12
CA LYS A 314 21.10 26.09 -2.51
C LYS A 314 22.36 26.83 -2.09
N GLY A 315 22.56 28.07 -2.57
CA GLY A 315 23.72 28.88 -2.19
C GLY A 315 25.09 28.28 -2.54
N GLY A 316 25.16 27.35 -3.51
CA GLY A 316 26.39 26.63 -3.88
C GLY A 316 26.58 25.29 -3.17
N GLU A 317 25.87 25.04 -2.07
CA GLU A 317 25.84 23.75 -1.37
C GLU A 317 24.80 22.82 -2.00
N THR A 318 25.07 21.51 -1.96
CA THR A 318 24.14 20.48 -2.43
C THR A 318 23.78 19.58 -1.26
N THR A 319 22.49 19.47 -0.96
CA THR A 319 21.95 18.66 0.13
C THR A 319 21.09 17.56 -0.45
N VAL A 320 21.32 16.33 -0.02
CA VAL A 320 20.44 15.20 -0.32
C VAL A 320 19.24 15.26 0.63
N LEU A 321 18.03 15.32 0.09
CA LEU A 321 16.84 15.23 0.92
C LEU A 321 16.65 13.76 1.34
N THR A 322 16.66 13.50 2.66
CA THR A 322 16.39 12.18 3.25
C THR A 322 15.14 12.24 4.12
N LEU A 323 14.53 11.09 4.44
CA LEU A 323 13.43 11.02 5.42
C LEU A 323 13.85 11.58 6.77
N ASP A 324 15.04 11.21 7.24
CA ASP A 324 15.58 11.66 8.53
C ASP A 324 15.73 13.19 8.54
N LYS A 325 16.24 13.78 7.46
CA LYS A 325 16.36 15.24 7.36
C LYS A 325 14.98 15.93 7.32
N CYS A 326 14.04 15.38 6.57
CA CYS A 326 12.65 15.88 6.55
C CYS A 326 12.02 15.82 7.95
N GLN A 327 12.29 14.75 8.71
CA GLN A 327 11.76 14.57 10.06
C GLN A 327 12.39 15.55 11.05
N GLU A 328 13.71 15.73 11.01
CA GLU A 328 14.43 16.72 11.81
C GLU A 328 13.82 18.13 11.62
N ILE A 329 13.64 18.54 10.36
CA ILE A 329 13.05 19.85 10.01
C ILE A 329 11.61 19.95 10.54
N ALA A 330 10.80 18.91 10.37
CA ALA A 330 9.42 18.89 10.84
C ALA A 330 9.35 18.98 12.37
N GLN A 331 10.19 18.25 13.09
CA GLN A 331 10.22 18.24 14.56
C GLN A 331 10.67 19.57 15.14
N ASN A 332 11.70 20.19 14.57
CA ASN A 332 12.14 21.54 14.96
C ASN A 332 11.02 22.59 14.78
N ALA A 333 10.05 22.31 13.92
CA ALA A 333 8.85 23.12 13.72
C ALA A 333 7.61 22.63 14.52
N GLY A 334 7.78 21.67 15.44
CA GLY A 334 6.71 21.10 16.27
C GLY A 334 5.71 20.25 15.47
N LYS A 335 6.15 19.58 14.39
CA LYS A 335 5.31 18.79 13.47
C LYS A 335 5.60 17.29 13.59
N GLY A 336 4.63 16.47 13.17
CA GLY A 336 4.67 15.01 13.32
C GLY A 336 5.11 14.25 12.06
N TYR A 337 5.29 12.93 12.22
CA TYR A 337 5.82 12.01 11.20
C TYR A 337 5.05 11.93 9.88
N PRO A 338 3.70 11.87 9.84
CA PRO A 338 3.01 11.70 8.56
C PRO A 338 3.31 12.86 7.60
N ASP A 339 3.57 14.05 8.14
CA ASP A 339 3.76 15.26 7.35
C ASP A 339 5.17 15.35 6.74
N SER A 340 6.21 14.94 7.47
CA SER A 340 7.59 14.89 6.97
C SER A 340 7.76 13.83 5.87
N VAL A 341 7.17 12.65 6.08
CA VAL A 341 7.16 11.57 5.09
C VAL A 341 6.37 12.00 3.86
N LEU A 342 5.23 12.68 4.03
CA LEU A 342 4.47 13.22 2.91
C LEU A 342 5.31 14.21 2.07
N ALA A 343 5.99 15.15 2.72
CA ALA A 343 6.85 16.11 2.02
C ALA A 343 7.97 15.42 1.23
N PHE A 344 8.65 14.45 1.85
CA PHE A 344 9.70 13.65 1.21
C PHE A 344 9.16 12.91 -0.03
N ARG A 345 8.03 12.21 0.13
CA ARG A 345 7.39 11.46 -0.95
C ARG A 345 6.94 12.35 -2.12
N LEU A 346 6.37 13.51 -1.83
CA LEU A 346 5.98 14.48 -2.85
C LEU A 346 7.19 14.99 -3.63
N ALA A 347 8.28 15.34 -2.92
CA ALA A 347 9.52 15.76 -3.54
C ALA A 347 10.14 14.65 -4.41
N GLY A 348 10.16 13.41 -3.91
CA GLY A 348 10.67 12.24 -4.64
C GLY A 348 9.91 11.91 -5.93
N VAL A 349 8.64 12.33 -6.05
CA VAL A 349 7.87 12.19 -7.29
C VAL A 349 8.02 13.41 -8.21
N ALA A 350 7.89 14.61 -7.64
CA ALA A 350 7.77 15.82 -8.43
C ALA A 350 9.11 16.32 -9.00
N LEU A 351 10.18 16.22 -8.19
CA LEU A 351 11.46 16.84 -8.54
C LEU A 351 12.20 16.08 -9.64
N PRO A 352 12.30 14.74 -9.63
CA PRO A 352 12.88 14.01 -10.75
C PRO A 352 12.13 14.24 -12.07
N ALA A 353 10.82 14.49 -12.02
CA ALA A 353 10.05 14.81 -13.23
C ALA A 353 10.36 16.22 -13.80
N LEU A 354 10.77 17.17 -12.95
CA LEU A 354 11.14 18.54 -13.33
C LEU A 354 12.64 18.69 -13.64
N TRP A 355 13.50 17.90 -12.99
CA TRP A 355 14.94 17.86 -13.17
C TRP A 355 15.41 16.39 -13.28
N PRO A 356 15.19 15.73 -14.42
CA PRO A 356 15.50 14.30 -14.58
C PRO A 356 17.00 13.99 -14.53
N ASP A 357 17.84 14.93 -15.00
CA ASP A 357 19.27 14.71 -15.22
C ASP A 357 20.15 15.71 -14.45
N SER A 358 19.61 16.40 -13.44
CA SER A 358 20.36 17.40 -12.67
C SER A 358 19.82 17.57 -11.25
N PRO A 359 20.65 18.03 -10.29
CA PRO A 359 20.15 18.48 -9.00
C PRO A 359 19.13 19.60 -9.15
N VAL A 360 18.20 19.68 -8.20
CA VAL A 360 17.18 20.72 -8.12
C VAL A 360 17.85 22.03 -7.75
N VAL A 361 17.65 23.07 -8.55
CA VAL A 361 18.10 24.42 -8.21
C VAL A 361 17.03 25.05 -7.32
N ALA A 362 17.34 25.27 -6.03
CA ALA A 362 16.37 25.76 -5.05
C ALA A 362 15.71 27.08 -5.48
N ASP A 363 16.51 28.02 -6.01
CA ASP A 363 16.04 29.32 -6.48
C ASP A 363 15.10 29.24 -7.69
N ASP A 364 15.07 28.10 -8.40
CA ASP A 364 14.17 27.86 -9.52
C ASP A 364 12.92 27.06 -9.12
N LEU A 365 12.84 26.52 -7.90
CA LEU A 365 11.69 25.73 -7.48
C LEU A 365 10.66 26.58 -6.73
N MET A 366 9.41 26.47 -7.14
CA MET A 366 8.25 27.01 -6.42
C MET A 366 7.31 25.88 -6.03
N VAL A 367 6.76 25.92 -4.81
CA VAL A 367 5.83 24.92 -4.29
C VAL A 367 4.53 25.60 -3.88
N VAL A 368 3.41 25.11 -4.41
CA VAL A 368 2.06 25.55 -4.04
C VAL A 368 1.28 24.37 -3.50
N SER A 369 0.61 24.54 -2.37
CA SER A 369 -0.25 23.52 -1.75
C SER A 369 -1.64 24.08 -1.44
N LEU A 370 -2.65 23.22 -1.59
CA LEU A 370 -4.03 23.51 -1.17
C LEU A 370 -4.29 23.14 0.28
N LEU A 371 -3.26 22.64 0.95
CA LEU A 371 -3.25 22.53 2.40
C LEU A 371 -3.07 23.90 3.04
N PRO A 372 -3.56 24.05 4.28
CA PRO A 372 -3.32 25.23 5.12
C PRO A 372 -1.85 25.38 5.52
N SER A 373 -1.41 26.61 5.81
CA SER A 373 0.00 26.95 6.12
C SER A 373 0.55 26.28 7.38
N GLU A 374 -0.32 25.81 8.27
CA GLU A 374 0.02 25.08 9.48
C GLU A 374 0.30 23.59 9.21
N ALA A 375 0.09 23.10 7.99
CA ALA A 375 0.39 21.73 7.58
C ALA A 375 1.87 21.41 7.78
N GLY A 376 2.16 20.24 8.35
CA GLY A 376 3.52 19.89 8.76
C GLY A 376 4.50 19.65 7.61
N SER A 377 4.01 19.57 6.38
CA SER A 377 4.86 19.45 5.19
C SER A 377 5.50 20.78 4.79
N LYS A 378 4.94 21.92 5.25
CA LYS A 378 5.42 23.25 4.86
C LYS A 378 6.86 23.53 5.29
N PRO A 379 7.30 23.26 6.54
CA PRO A 379 8.67 23.51 6.98
C PRO A 379 9.73 22.84 6.10
N VAL A 380 9.47 21.63 5.60
CA VAL A 380 10.38 20.92 4.70
C VAL A 380 10.56 21.67 3.37
N PHE A 381 9.47 22.12 2.75
CA PHE A 381 9.56 22.90 1.52
C PHE A 381 10.15 24.29 1.76
N ASP A 382 9.83 24.94 2.88
CA ASP A 382 10.45 26.22 3.26
C ASP A 382 11.97 26.09 3.38
N TYR A 383 12.44 24.99 3.97
CA TYR A 383 13.86 24.69 4.05
C TYR A 383 14.48 24.51 2.65
N MET A 384 13.83 23.74 1.77
CA MET A 384 14.34 23.44 0.43
C MET A 384 14.47 24.68 -0.46
N VAL A 385 13.45 25.53 -0.55
CA VAL A 385 13.40 26.61 -1.56
C VAL A 385 13.34 28.02 -0.99
N GLY A 386 13.12 28.17 0.31
CA GLY A 386 12.88 29.46 0.96
C GLY A 386 11.40 29.83 1.00
N THR A 387 11.03 30.62 2.00
CA THR A 387 9.62 30.90 2.33
C THR A 387 8.87 31.72 1.28
N ALA A 388 9.58 32.51 0.47
CA ALA A 388 8.98 33.36 -0.57
C ALA A 388 8.34 32.54 -1.71
N ASP A 389 8.88 31.35 -1.99
CA ASP A 389 8.48 30.47 -3.09
C ASP A 389 7.58 29.31 -2.63
N VAL A 390 7.17 29.28 -1.36
CA VAL A 390 6.27 28.27 -0.79
C VAL A 390 4.92 28.87 -0.41
N LYS A 391 3.87 28.48 -1.12
CA LYS A 391 2.51 29.01 -0.93
C LYS A 391 1.55 27.91 -0.48
N TYR A 392 1.02 28.04 0.74
CA TYR A 392 -0.03 27.16 1.27
C TYR A 392 -1.32 27.95 1.38
N MET A 393 -2.37 27.46 0.74
CA MET A 393 -3.56 28.27 0.39
C MET A 393 -4.85 27.75 1.03
N GLY A 394 -4.78 26.64 1.78
CA GLY A 394 -5.93 26.02 2.43
C GLY A 394 -6.35 26.71 3.73
N ASN A 395 -7.51 26.31 4.26
CA ASN A 395 -8.00 26.76 5.55
C ASN A 395 -7.87 25.64 6.60
N TRP A 396 -7.15 25.89 7.69
CA TRP A 396 -6.90 24.87 8.72
C TRP A 396 -8.18 24.34 9.35
N LYS A 397 -9.28 25.09 9.40
CA LYS A 397 -10.54 24.61 9.99
C LYS A 397 -11.36 23.70 9.08
N LYS A 398 -11.10 23.71 7.77
CA LYS A 398 -11.89 22.94 6.80
C LYS A 398 -11.04 22.50 5.62
N ILE A 399 -10.53 21.28 5.73
CA ILE A 399 -9.90 20.57 4.61
C ILE A 399 -10.86 19.55 3.99
N THR A 400 -10.64 19.20 2.74
CA THR A 400 -11.48 18.27 1.97
C THR A 400 -10.60 17.25 1.27
N SER A 401 -11.20 16.26 0.62
CA SER A 401 -10.45 15.26 -0.13
C SER A 401 -9.62 15.81 -1.28
N VAL A 402 -9.84 17.07 -1.72
CA VAL A 402 -9.03 17.74 -2.74
C VAL A 402 -7.91 18.62 -2.16
N SER A 403 -7.97 18.93 -0.86
CA SER A 403 -6.98 19.78 -0.18
C SER A 403 -5.53 19.25 -0.21
N PRO A 404 -5.23 17.94 -0.19
CA PRO A 404 -3.86 17.46 -0.30
C PRO A 404 -3.41 17.43 -1.78
N THR A 405 -3.47 18.59 -2.44
CA THR A 405 -2.99 18.80 -3.81
C THR A 405 -1.84 19.78 -3.79
N PHE A 406 -0.78 19.45 -4.51
CA PHE A 406 0.47 20.18 -4.60
C PHE A 406 0.84 20.46 -6.04
N ILE A 407 1.48 21.59 -6.28
CA ILE A 407 2.00 22.02 -7.57
C ILE A 407 3.47 22.40 -7.35
N PHE A 408 4.36 21.70 -8.02
CA PHE A 408 5.78 22.00 -8.06
C PHE A 408 6.06 22.67 -9.41
N ALA A 409 6.69 23.84 -9.42
CA ALA A 409 7.00 24.58 -10.64
C ALA A 409 8.50 24.80 -10.74
N ASN A 410 9.06 24.52 -11.92
CA ASN A 410 10.39 24.96 -12.30
C ASN A 410 10.25 26.34 -12.97
N LYS A 411 10.67 27.40 -12.27
CA LYS A 411 10.57 28.80 -12.71
C LYS A 411 11.41 29.07 -13.97
N ALA A 412 12.54 28.39 -14.14
CA ALA A 412 13.41 28.55 -15.30
C ALA A 412 12.79 27.95 -16.57
N THR A 413 12.16 26.78 -16.47
CA THR A 413 11.58 26.11 -17.64
C THR A 413 10.10 26.45 -17.87
N GLY A 414 9.40 26.88 -16.82
CA GLY A 414 7.94 27.08 -16.78
C GLY A 414 7.14 25.78 -16.59
N GLU A 415 7.82 24.63 -16.51
CA GLU A 415 7.17 23.33 -16.32
C GLU A 415 6.63 23.17 -14.91
N VAL A 416 5.53 22.42 -14.80
CA VAL A 416 4.86 22.15 -13.52
C VAL A 416 4.55 20.67 -13.38
N VAL A 417 4.70 20.13 -12.17
CA VAL A 417 4.21 18.80 -11.80
C VAL A 417 3.11 18.96 -10.76
N TRP A 418 1.94 18.44 -11.07
CA TRP A 418 0.79 18.44 -10.16
C TRP A 418 0.73 17.10 -9.48
N VAL A 419 0.60 17.10 -8.16
CA VAL A 419 0.54 15.88 -7.35
C VAL A 419 -0.67 15.97 -6.43
N HIS A 420 -1.55 14.98 -6.50
CA HIS A 420 -2.71 14.86 -5.63
C HIS A 420 -2.57 13.60 -4.78
N VAL A 421 -2.66 13.73 -3.45
CA VAL A 421 -2.67 12.58 -2.54
C VAL A 421 -4.05 11.95 -2.56
N LYS A 422 -4.13 10.68 -2.94
CA LYS A 422 -5.40 9.97 -3.09
C LYS A 422 -6.08 9.79 -1.73
N PRO A 423 -7.42 9.93 -1.63
CA PRO A 423 -8.14 9.86 -0.35
C PRO A 423 -8.01 8.52 0.39
N ASP A 424 -7.83 7.41 -0.32
CA ASP A 424 -7.61 6.08 0.26
C ASP A 424 -6.30 5.99 1.06
N THR A 425 -5.30 6.83 0.74
CA THR A 425 -4.06 6.97 1.54
C THR A 425 -4.38 7.36 2.99
N PHE A 426 -5.43 8.16 3.21
CA PHE A 426 -5.87 8.61 4.53
C PHE A 426 -6.83 7.60 5.21
N GLY A 427 -7.09 6.45 4.59
CA GLY A 427 -8.08 5.47 5.04
C GLY A 427 -9.51 5.73 4.56
N GLY A 428 -9.71 6.70 3.65
CA GLY A 428 -11.02 7.02 3.07
C GLY A 428 -11.41 8.50 3.17
N LYS A 429 -12.60 8.83 2.68
CA LYS A 429 -13.15 10.20 2.71
C LYS A 429 -13.57 10.64 4.12
N ASP A 430 -13.83 9.70 5.02
CA ASP A 430 -14.24 9.95 6.41
C ASP A 430 -13.15 10.66 7.22
N PHE A 431 -11.88 10.44 6.89
CA PHE A 431 -10.73 11.13 7.50
C PHE A 431 -10.91 12.65 7.55
N PHE A 432 -11.29 13.28 6.43
CA PHE A 432 -11.37 14.74 6.34
C PHE A 432 -12.47 15.30 7.23
N ASN A 433 -13.63 14.63 7.28
CA ASN A 433 -14.75 15.02 8.14
C ASN A 433 -14.39 14.84 9.62
N LEU A 434 -13.78 13.70 9.96
CA LEU A 434 -13.33 13.40 11.31
C LEU A 434 -12.30 14.43 11.79
N ARG A 435 -11.27 14.68 10.98
CA ARG A 435 -10.22 15.66 11.26
C ARG A 435 -10.81 17.05 11.44
N ASN A 436 -11.73 17.48 10.57
CA ASN A 436 -12.35 18.81 10.70
C ASN A 436 -13.13 18.93 12.01
N ARG A 437 -13.87 17.89 12.43
CA ARG A 437 -14.56 17.91 13.73
C ARG A 437 -13.59 18.02 14.91
N VAL A 438 -12.49 17.26 14.89
CA VAL A 438 -11.46 17.35 15.94
C VAL A 438 -10.86 18.75 16.00
N VAL A 439 -10.44 19.31 14.87
CA VAL A 439 -9.83 20.64 14.82
C VAL A 439 -10.79 21.77 15.23
N ASN A 440 -12.10 21.58 15.02
CA ASN A 440 -13.12 22.53 15.45
C ASN A 440 -13.63 22.29 16.88
N GLY A 441 -13.05 21.34 17.64
CA GLY A 441 -13.47 21.03 19.01
C GLY A 441 -14.84 20.36 19.12
N GLN A 442 -15.28 19.68 18.06
CA GLN A 442 -16.61 19.07 17.92
C GLN A 442 -16.59 17.54 18.03
N ALA A 443 -15.41 16.93 18.21
CA ALA A 443 -15.24 15.47 18.19
C ALA A 443 -15.30 14.85 19.58
N SER A 444 -15.93 13.68 19.69
CA SER A 444 -15.89 12.86 20.91
C SER A 444 -14.50 12.25 21.17
N PRO A 445 -14.21 11.72 22.37
CA PRO A 445 -12.96 11.00 22.63
C PRO A 445 -12.72 9.82 21.68
N ASP A 446 -13.76 9.05 21.35
CA ASP A 446 -13.67 7.94 20.39
C ASP A 446 -13.31 8.43 18.99
N GLU A 447 -13.82 9.59 18.59
CA GLU A 447 -13.53 10.21 17.31
C GLU A 447 -12.09 10.75 17.24
N GLN A 448 -11.57 11.26 18.35
CA GLN A 448 -10.15 11.63 18.47
C GLN A 448 -9.25 10.41 18.36
N ALA A 449 -9.61 9.30 19.02
CA ALA A 449 -8.88 8.03 18.92
C ALA A 449 -8.94 7.46 17.49
N ALA A 450 -10.11 7.52 16.84
CA ALA A 450 -10.27 7.10 15.45
C ALA A 450 -9.42 7.97 14.51
N LEU A 451 -9.32 9.29 14.74
CA LEU A 451 -8.45 10.15 13.93
C LEU A 451 -6.99 9.74 14.06
N LYS A 452 -6.54 9.46 15.30
CA LYS A 452 -5.18 8.98 15.56
C LYS A 452 -4.89 7.68 14.79
N ALA A 453 -5.81 6.71 14.83
CA ALA A 453 -5.67 5.47 14.06
C ALA A 453 -5.59 5.73 12.53
N ARG A 454 -6.33 6.71 12.01
CA ARG A 454 -6.22 7.11 10.59
C ARG A 454 -4.91 7.80 10.27
N GLN A 455 -4.33 8.57 11.20
CA GLN A 455 -3.00 9.17 11.04
C GLN A 455 -1.90 8.10 11.05
N ASP A 456 -2.02 7.06 11.88
CA ASP A 456 -1.09 5.93 11.89
C ASP A 456 -1.17 5.12 10.58
N LEU A 457 -2.38 4.96 10.04
CA LEU A 457 -2.62 4.37 8.72
C LEU A 457 -2.07 5.24 7.58
N LEU A 458 -2.24 6.56 7.65
CA LEU A 458 -1.63 7.49 6.70
C LEU A 458 -0.11 7.31 6.67
N LEU A 459 0.53 7.33 7.84
CA LEU A 459 1.97 7.09 7.94
C LEU A 459 2.35 5.71 7.37
N LYS A 460 1.55 4.67 7.63
CA LYS A 460 1.81 3.30 7.11
C LYS A 460 1.79 3.32 5.60
N ASN A 461 0.73 3.87 5.03
CA ASN A 461 0.54 3.95 3.60
C ASN A 461 1.67 4.75 2.95
N LEU A 462 2.04 5.88 3.55
CA LEU A 462 3.16 6.70 3.10
C LEU A 462 4.49 5.95 3.14
N LEU A 463 4.72 5.03 4.08
CA LEU A 463 5.97 4.24 4.23
C LEU A 463 6.04 2.95 3.43
N THR A 464 4.90 2.37 3.08
CA THR A 464 4.89 1.02 2.52
C THR A 464 4.36 0.96 1.09
N ARG A 465 3.54 1.91 0.65
CA ARG A 465 2.91 1.84 -0.68
C ARG A 465 3.77 2.51 -1.75
N PRO A 466 3.78 1.99 -3.00
CA PRO A 466 4.44 2.65 -4.13
C PRO A 466 3.77 3.99 -4.47
N ALA A 467 4.48 4.90 -5.15
CA ALA A 467 4.01 6.27 -5.39
C ALA A 467 2.68 6.31 -6.16
N GLU A 468 2.51 5.42 -7.13
CA GLU A 468 1.33 5.26 -7.98
C GLU A 468 0.09 4.87 -7.15
N ALA A 469 0.28 4.17 -6.04
CA ALA A 469 -0.80 3.79 -5.15
C ALA A 469 -1.24 4.96 -4.25
N ILE A 470 -0.36 5.94 -4.00
CA ILE A 470 -0.59 7.06 -3.08
C ILE A 470 -0.99 8.33 -3.80
N PHE A 471 -0.38 8.59 -4.96
CA PHE A 471 -0.50 9.85 -5.68
C PHE A 471 -1.14 9.66 -7.04
N ALA A 472 -1.87 10.69 -7.48
CA ALA A 472 -2.12 10.93 -8.89
C ALA A 472 -1.32 12.16 -9.29
N TRP A 473 -0.45 12.05 -10.29
CA TRP A 473 0.34 13.18 -10.75
C TRP A 473 0.45 13.25 -12.26
N LYS A 474 0.81 14.44 -12.74
CA LYS A 474 1.17 14.66 -14.14
C LYS A 474 2.12 15.84 -14.27
N LYS A 475 3.00 15.75 -15.25
CA LYS A 475 3.80 16.88 -15.73
C LYS A 475 2.97 17.68 -16.73
N VAL A 476 3.03 19.00 -16.63
CA VAL A 476 2.30 19.95 -17.47
C VAL A 476 3.31 20.97 -18.01
N SER A 477 3.32 21.13 -19.33
CA SER A 477 4.18 22.10 -20.01
C SER A 477 3.63 23.53 -19.87
N PRO A 478 4.49 24.56 -19.87
CA PRO A 478 4.04 25.94 -19.89
C PRO A 478 3.30 26.28 -21.19
N LEU A 479 2.48 27.34 -21.15
CA LEU A 479 1.99 27.97 -22.37
C LEU A 479 3.11 28.79 -22.99
N GLY A 480 3.51 28.43 -24.21
CA GLY A 480 4.47 29.19 -25.00
C GLY A 480 3.76 30.19 -25.92
N VAL A 481 4.21 31.44 -25.91
CA VAL A 481 3.81 32.47 -26.87
C VAL A 481 5.06 33.27 -27.23
N SER A 482 5.25 33.63 -28.50
CA SER A 482 6.28 34.61 -28.86
C SER A 482 5.74 36.03 -28.72
N SER A 483 6.53 36.93 -28.15
CA SER A 483 6.26 38.37 -28.15
C SER A 483 6.30 38.95 -29.57
N PRO A 484 5.84 40.21 -29.78
CA PRO A 484 5.89 40.85 -31.10
C PRO A 484 7.31 40.96 -31.69
N ASP A 485 8.33 41.11 -30.85
CA ASP A 485 9.76 41.14 -31.19
C ASP A 485 10.41 39.75 -31.30
N GLY A 486 9.64 38.67 -31.08
CA GLY A 486 10.08 37.29 -31.30
C GLY A 486 10.71 36.59 -30.09
N ALA A 487 10.74 37.23 -28.92
CA ALA A 487 11.18 36.59 -27.69
C ALA A 487 10.18 35.52 -27.23
N LEU A 488 10.68 34.39 -26.72
CA LEU A 488 9.83 33.31 -26.21
C LEU A 488 9.34 33.65 -24.79
N LEU A 489 8.03 33.83 -24.64
CA LEU A 489 7.37 33.98 -23.35
C LEU A 489 6.79 32.63 -22.93
N LYS A 490 7.10 32.21 -21.70
CA LYS A 490 6.56 30.98 -21.10
C LYS A 490 5.74 31.32 -19.88
N PHE A 491 4.48 30.90 -19.88
CA PHE A 491 3.58 31.10 -18.76
C PHE A 491 3.30 29.75 -18.11
N SER A 492 3.82 29.54 -16.90
CA SER A 492 3.49 28.36 -16.11
C SER A 492 2.08 28.48 -15.56
N TYR A 493 1.53 27.36 -15.07
CA TYR A 493 0.28 27.41 -14.31
C TYR A 493 0.38 28.33 -13.09
N ALA A 494 1.53 28.38 -12.41
CA ALA A 494 1.72 29.24 -11.25
C ALA A 494 1.66 30.74 -11.61
N ASN A 495 1.97 31.11 -12.87
CA ASN A 495 1.84 32.50 -13.34
C ASN A 495 0.37 32.91 -13.54
N LEU A 496 -0.49 31.98 -14.01
CA LEU A 496 -1.86 32.31 -14.42
C LEU A 496 -2.93 31.86 -13.42
N GLY A 497 -2.75 30.70 -12.81
CA GLY A 497 -3.72 30.04 -11.93
C GLY A 497 -3.60 30.42 -10.46
N VAL A 498 -2.61 31.22 -10.06
CA VAL A 498 -2.36 31.64 -8.67
C VAL A 498 -2.36 33.16 -8.59
N GLU A 499 -3.32 33.75 -7.86
CA GLU A 499 -3.47 35.20 -7.67
C GLU A 499 -3.61 35.53 -6.19
N GLU A 500 -2.86 36.51 -5.67
CA GLU A 500 -2.95 36.97 -4.27
C GLU A 500 -3.00 35.83 -3.22
N ASN A 501 -2.18 34.78 -3.42
CA ASN A 501 -2.16 33.58 -2.59
C ASN A 501 -3.47 32.76 -2.59
N LYS A 502 -4.28 32.87 -3.64
CA LYS A 502 -5.50 32.07 -3.89
C LYS A 502 -5.43 31.40 -5.27
N LEU A 503 -5.92 30.16 -5.38
CA LEU A 503 -6.05 29.53 -6.68
C LEU A 503 -7.18 30.21 -7.44
N CYS A 504 -6.85 30.90 -8.52
CA CYS A 504 -7.84 31.58 -9.34
C CYS A 504 -8.54 30.56 -10.24
N LEU A 505 -9.85 30.38 -10.06
CA LEU A 505 -10.64 29.51 -10.94
C LEU A 505 -10.59 30.03 -12.39
N CYS A 506 -10.72 31.35 -12.57
CA CYS A 506 -10.71 31.98 -13.89
C CYS A 506 -9.35 31.81 -14.57
N GLY A 507 -8.25 32.03 -13.86
CA GLY A 507 -6.90 31.82 -14.37
C GLY A 507 -6.58 30.35 -14.66
N SER A 508 -7.05 29.43 -13.80
CA SER A 508 -6.94 27.98 -14.03
C SER A 508 -7.67 27.56 -15.30
N PHE A 509 -8.87 28.09 -15.51
CA PHE A 509 -9.64 27.88 -16.74
C PHE A 509 -8.91 28.46 -17.94
N ALA A 510 -8.42 29.71 -17.84
CA ALA A 510 -7.72 30.41 -18.90
C ALA A 510 -6.49 29.61 -19.38
N PHE A 511 -5.64 29.18 -18.45
CA PHE A 511 -4.47 28.37 -18.76
C PHE A 511 -4.84 27.13 -19.58
N ARG A 512 -5.87 26.41 -19.12
CA ARG A 512 -6.28 25.14 -19.70
C ARG A 512 -7.02 25.30 -21.03
N ALA A 513 -7.85 26.34 -21.17
CA ALA A 513 -8.59 26.63 -22.39
C ALA A 513 -7.71 27.24 -23.48
N LEU A 514 -6.77 28.13 -23.13
CA LEU A 514 -5.79 28.69 -24.08
C LEU A 514 -4.87 27.60 -24.62
N GLY A 515 -4.36 26.71 -23.77
CA GLY A 515 -3.53 25.58 -24.21
C GLY A 515 -4.24 24.71 -25.25
N GLU A 516 -5.51 24.38 -25.01
CA GLU A 516 -6.33 23.62 -25.96
C GLU A 516 -6.57 24.40 -27.27
N GLY A 517 -6.93 25.69 -27.16
CA GLY A 517 -7.16 26.55 -28.32
C GLY A 517 -5.90 26.69 -29.18
N PHE A 518 -4.73 26.86 -28.56
CA PHE A 518 -3.47 26.96 -29.27
C PHE A 518 -3.06 25.64 -29.92
N ALA A 519 -3.22 24.51 -29.23
CA ALA A 519 -2.95 23.19 -29.80
C ALA A 519 -3.78 22.95 -31.08
N ILE A 520 -5.04 23.37 -31.10
CA ILE A 520 -5.94 23.18 -32.26
C ILE A 520 -5.61 24.09 -33.44
N LEU A 521 -5.22 25.34 -33.18
CA LEU A 521 -4.97 26.32 -34.22
C LEU A 521 -3.54 26.24 -34.77
N TYR A 522 -2.58 26.04 -33.88
CA TYR A 522 -1.16 26.15 -34.21
C TYR A 522 -0.44 24.80 -34.23
N GLY A 523 -0.95 23.77 -33.54
CA GLY A 523 -0.28 22.48 -33.40
C GLY A 523 1.05 22.68 -32.68
N GLU A 524 2.14 22.30 -33.34
CA GLU A 524 3.51 22.53 -32.83
C GLU A 524 4.04 23.95 -33.10
N ARG A 525 3.34 24.75 -33.91
CA ARG A 525 3.76 26.14 -34.18
C ARG A 525 3.51 27.01 -32.96
N MET A 526 4.41 27.96 -32.71
CA MET A 526 4.27 28.90 -31.61
C MET A 526 3.28 30.02 -31.97
N PRO A 527 2.24 30.29 -31.16
CA PRO A 527 1.40 31.47 -31.33
C PRO A 527 2.20 32.75 -31.02
N GLN A 528 1.87 33.85 -31.70
CA GLN A 528 2.53 35.15 -31.51
C GLN A 528 1.54 36.20 -31.01
N GLN A 529 1.90 36.94 -29.96
CA GLN A 529 1.11 38.07 -29.47
C GLN A 529 0.81 39.07 -30.60
N GLY A 530 -0.41 39.59 -30.65
CA GLY A 530 -0.90 40.47 -31.73
C GLY A 530 -1.35 39.77 -33.01
N ARG A 531 -0.99 38.49 -33.22
CA ARG A 531 -1.43 37.68 -34.38
C ARG A 531 -2.61 36.76 -34.08
N PHE A 532 -3.05 36.71 -32.85
CA PHE A 532 -4.31 36.11 -32.45
C PHE A 532 -5.09 37.09 -31.59
N GLU A 533 -6.39 36.84 -31.47
CA GLU A 533 -7.25 37.52 -30.52
C GLU A 533 -8.05 36.51 -29.70
N VAL A 534 -8.39 36.89 -28.47
CA VAL A 534 -9.16 36.03 -27.56
C VAL A 534 -10.44 36.73 -27.13
N VAL A 535 -11.59 36.07 -27.30
CA VAL A 535 -12.86 36.54 -26.74
C VAL A 535 -13.22 35.64 -25.56
N SER A 536 -13.47 36.24 -24.40
CA SER A 536 -13.95 35.56 -23.20
C SER A 536 -15.45 35.78 -23.02
N GLY A 537 -16.20 34.72 -22.73
CA GLY A 537 -17.64 34.79 -22.43
C GLY A 537 -18.00 35.29 -21.02
N TRP A 538 -16.99 35.56 -20.18
CA TRP A 538 -17.15 36.14 -18.86
C TRP A 538 -16.06 37.19 -18.58
N ALA A 539 -16.40 38.20 -17.77
CA ALA A 539 -15.51 39.28 -17.37
C ALA A 539 -15.23 39.22 -15.85
N THR A 540 -14.01 38.83 -15.49
CA THR A 540 -13.51 38.81 -14.11
C THR A 540 -12.06 39.28 -14.09
N GLU A 541 -11.61 39.87 -12.98
CA GLU A 541 -10.21 40.28 -12.79
C GLU A 541 -9.22 39.16 -13.14
N GLY A 542 -9.46 37.94 -12.67
CA GLY A 542 -8.56 36.83 -12.96
C GLY A 542 -8.51 36.33 -14.40
N ILE A 543 -9.55 36.57 -15.21
CA ILE A 543 -9.46 36.29 -16.66
C ILE A 543 -8.78 37.44 -17.39
N ASP A 544 -9.01 38.69 -16.94
CA ASP A 544 -8.33 39.87 -17.47
C ASP A 544 -6.82 39.76 -17.29
N ASN A 545 -6.36 39.46 -16.07
CA ASN A 545 -4.94 39.28 -15.75
C ASN A 545 -4.29 38.18 -16.62
N ALA A 546 -4.96 37.02 -16.74
CA ALA A 546 -4.44 35.91 -17.52
C ALA A 546 -4.34 36.25 -19.02
N LEU A 547 -5.38 36.86 -19.59
CA LEU A 547 -5.38 37.24 -21.01
C LEU A 547 -4.43 38.40 -21.31
N ARG A 548 -4.28 39.35 -20.38
CA ARG A 548 -3.29 40.43 -20.52
C ARG A 548 -1.87 39.90 -20.60
N LEU A 549 -1.52 38.91 -19.77
CA LEU A 549 -0.22 38.25 -19.81
C LEU A 549 -0.01 37.47 -21.12
N VAL A 550 -0.99 36.64 -21.51
CA VAL A 550 -0.82 35.70 -22.63
C VAL A 550 -1.03 36.35 -23.99
N ALA A 551 -2.13 37.09 -24.19
CA ALA A 551 -2.48 37.71 -25.47
C ALA A 551 -1.83 39.09 -25.69
N GLY A 552 -1.48 39.78 -24.60
CA GLY A 552 -1.04 41.17 -24.62
C GLY A 552 -2.21 42.16 -24.67
N GLU A 553 -1.98 43.39 -24.20
CA GLU A 553 -2.99 44.46 -24.19
C GLU A 553 -3.54 44.73 -25.60
N GLY A 554 -4.86 44.92 -25.69
CA GLY A 554 -5.56 45.20 -26.96
C GLY A 554 -5.83 43.98 -27.85
N ASN A 555 -5.42 42.76 -27.46
CA ASN A 555 -5.63 41.54 -28.23
C ASN A 555 -6.67 40.59 -27.63
N TYR A 556 -7.53 41.08 -26.74
CA TYR A 556 -8.62 40.30 -26.20
C TYR A 556 -9.85 41.15 -25.88
N VAL A 557 -11.01 40.50 -25.83
CA VAL A 557 -12.30 41.11 -25.49
C VAL A 557 -12.95 40.30 -24.38
N LEU A 558 -13.34 40.98 -23.30
CA LEU A 558 -14.12 40.39 -22.22
C LEU A 558 -15.61 40.66 -22.47
N GLN A 559 -16.41 39.61 -22.52
CA GLN A 559 -17.86 39.66 -22.71
C GLN A 559 -18.57 39.01 -21.53
N GLY A 560 -19.89 39.19 -21.45
CA GLY A 560 -20.73 38.61 -20.42
C GLY A 560 -20.93 39.52 -19.22
N GLU A 561 -22.17 39.56 -18.75
CA GLU A 561 -22.60 40.30 -17.56
C GLU A 561 -23.09 39.31 -16.49
N GLU A 562 -23.02 39.72 -15.23
CA GLU A 562 -23.47 38.88 -14.12
C GLU A 562 -24.99 38.84 -13.98
N PRO A 563 -25.56 37.74 -13.45
CA PRO A 563 -24.89 36.56 -12.89
C PRO A 563 -24.40 35.58 -13.97
N PHE A 564 -23.16 35.12 -13.83
CA PHE A 564 -22.61 34.11 -14.73
C PHE A 564 -23.16 32.71 -14.43
N ASN A 565 -23.31 31.92 -15.49
CA ASN A 565 -23.61 30.49 -15.46
C ASN A 565 -22.57 29.71 -16.30
N ALA A 566 -22.77 28.40 -16.46
CA ALA A 566 -21.83 27.54 -17.19
C ALA A 566 -21.65 27.97 -18.67
N ASP A 567 -22.68 28.52 -19.31
CA ASP A 567 -22.61 28.95 -20.70
C ASP A 567 -21.69 30.16 -20.92
N ASN A 568 -21.47 30.95 -19.87
CA ASN A 568 -20.53 32.07 -19.92
C ASN A 568 -19.07 31.59 -19.97
N TYR A 569 -18.74 30.39 -19.47
CA TYR A 569 -17.36 29.93 -19.40
C TYR A 569 -16.87 29.36 -20.74
N TYR A 570 -16.51 30.24 -21.69
CA TYR A 570 -15.82 29.87 -22.92
C TYR A 570 -14.74 30.87 -23.35
N LEU A 571 -13.66 30.39 -23.94
CA LEU A 571 -12.69 31.21 -24.67
C LEU A 571 -12.77 30.90 -26.16
N ALA A 572 -12.87 31.94 -26.98
CA ALA A 572 -12.74 31.85 -28.43
C ALA A 572 -11.39 32.46 -28.85
N VAL A 573 -10.47 31.61 -29.30
CA VAL A 573 -9.16 32.05 -29.81
C VAL A 573 -9.25 32.11 -31.33
N THR A 574 -8.98 33.27 -31.91
CA THR A 574 -8.99 33.46 -33.37
C THR A 574 -7.58 33.75 -33.87
N ASP A 575 -7.08 32.91 -34.77
CA ASP A 575 -5.84 33.18 -35.50
C ASP A 575 -6.12 34.20 -36.62
N ARG A 576 -5.53 35.39 -36.54
CA ARG A 576 -5.79 36.47 -37.51
C ARG A 576 -5.26 36.13 -38.90
N ALA A 577 -4.22 35.31 -38.99
CA ALA A 577 -3.63 34.94 -40.27
C ALA A 577 -4.54 33.99 -41.07
N THR A 578 -5.17 33.02 -40.39
CA THR A 578 -6.00 32.00 -41.04
C THR A 578 -7.50 32.28 -40.93
N SER A 579 -7.91 33.25 -40.11
CA SER A 579 -9.32 33.49 -39.76
C SER A 579 -10.04 32.25 -39.22
N ARG A 580 -9.28 31.31 -38.66
CA ARG A 580 -9.80 30.14 -37.95
C ARG A 580 -9.96 30.50 -36.48
N THR A 581 -11.10 30.12 -35.92
CA THR A 581 -11.38 30.28 -34.50
C THR A 581 -11.57 28.92 -33.85
N ALA A 582 -10.96 28.73 -32.69
CA ALA A 582 -11.22 27.62 -31.79
C ALA A 582 -11.98 28.13 -30.56
N VAL A 583 -13.18 27.61 -30.34
CA VAL A 583 -13.99 27.91 -29.16
C VAL A 583 -13.90 26.75 -28.19
N VAL A 584 -13.33 27.02 -27.02
CA VAL A 584 -13.19 26.07 -25.91
C VAL A 584 -14.19 26.47 -24.84
N LYS A 585 -15.29 25.72 -24.75
CA LYS A 585 -16.41 26.00 -23.85
C LYS A 585 -16.50 24.98 -22.72
N ALA A 586 -16.69 25.44 -21.49
CA ALA A 586 -16.98 24.60 -20.33
C ALA A 586 -18.22 23.74 -20.56
N LYS A 587 -18.13 22.45 -20.25
CA LYS A 587 -19.31 21.61 -20.12
C LYS A 587 -20.04 21.96 -18.82
N PRO A 588 -21.39 22.00 -18.79
CA PRO A 588 -22.14 22.29 -17.57
C PRO A 588 -21.76 21.39 -16.39
N GLN A 589 -21.43 20.13 -16.65
CA GLN A 589 -21.03 19.12 -15.66
C GLN A 589 -19.71 19.44 -14.96
N LEU A 590 -18.91 20.39 -15.47
CA LEU A 590 -17.72 20.88 -14.78
C LEU A 590 -18.08 21.59 -13.47
N PHE A 591 -19.25 22.23 -13.40
CA PHE A 591 -19.71 22.98 -12.25
C PHE A 591 -20.69 22.14 -11.42
N PRO A 592 -20.36 21.84 -10.15
CA PRO A 592 -21.28 21.15 -9.26
C PRO A 592 -22.59 21.92 -9.05
N GLU A 593 -23.63 21.20 -8.60
CA GLU A 593 -24.89 21.80 -8.16
C GLU A 593 -24.65 22.90 -7.12
N ASP A 594 -25.49 23.93 -7.13
CA ASP A 594 -25.38 25.16 -6.32
C ASP A 594 -24.15 26.04 -6.55
N PHE A 595 -23.18 25.66 -7.39
CA PHE A 595 -21.94 26.44 -7.57
C PHE A 595 -22.21 27.91 -7.91
N PHE A 596 -23.05 28.18 -8.91
CA PHE A 596 -23.37 29.54 -9.35
C PHE A 596 -24.30 30.28 -8.39
N ALA A 597 -25.22 29.57 -7.74
CA ALA A 597 -26.11 30.14 -6.74
C ALA A 597 -25.31 30.64 -5.52
N LEU A 598 -24.41 29.81 -5.02
CA LEU A 598 -23.51 30.16 -3.92
C LEU A 598 -22.49 31.22 -4.33
N ARG A 599 -21.92 31.15 -5.54
CA ARG A 599 -21.06 32.21 -6.09
C ARG A 599 -21.74 33.58 -6.00
N SER A 600 -22.99 33.64 -6.47
CA SER A 600 -23.77 34.88 -6.49
C SER A 600 -24.02 35.40 -5.07
N LYS A 601 -24.43 34.54 -4.13
CA LYS A 601 -24.61 34.92 -2.72
C LYS A 601 -23.31 35.42 -2.08
N VAL A 602 -22.18 34.75 -2.34
CA VAL A 602 -20.88 35.16 -1.81
C VAL A 602 -20.48 36.53 -2.34
N LYS A 603 -20.68 36.77 -3.64
CA LYS A 603 -20.34 38.06 -4.26
C LYS A 603 -21.24 39.20 -3.77
N GLN A 604 -22.53 38.92 -3.54
CA GLN A 604 -23.49 39.88 -3.00
C GLN A 604 -23.33 40.12 -1.49
N GLY A 605 -22.45 39.39 -0.80
CA GLY A 605 -22.25 39.49 0.64
C GLY A 605 -23.39 38.88 1.48
N THR A 606 -24.32 38.15 0.86
CA THR A 606 -25.50 37.56 1.52
C THR A 606 -25.29 36.13 1.99
N ALA A 607 -24.19 35.48 1.61
CA ALA A 607 -23.87 34.11 2.03
C ALA A 607 -23.51 34.02 3.52
N THR A 608 -24.11 33.05 4.20
CA THR A 608 -23.72 32.61 5.55
C THR A 608 -22.29 32.04 5.59
N PRO A 609 -21.66 31.91 6.78
CA PRO A 609 -20.35 31.28 6.90
C PRO A 609 -20.29 29.86 6.32
N ASP A 610 -21.33 29.04 6.51
CA ASP A 610 -21.41 27.68 5.98
C ASP A 610 -21.55 27.67 4.45
N GLU A 611 -22.36 28.57 3.90
CA GLU A 611 -22.48 28.74 2.45
C GLU A 611 -21.17 29.22 1.81
N LYS A 612 -20.45 30.15 2.45
CA LYS A 612 -19.10 30.56 2.03
C LYS A 612 -18.14 29.36 2.05
N ALA A 613 -18.18 28.57 3.11
CA ALA A 613 -17.34 27.38 3.25
C ALA A 613 -17.70 26.28 2.25
N ARG A 614 -18.98 26.13 1.88
CA ARG A 614 -19.45 25.22 0.83
C ARG A 614 -19.03 25.71 -0.55
N PHE A 615 -19.16 27.01 -0.82
CA PHE A 615 -18.72 27.59 -2.08
C PHE A 615 -17.22 27.36 -2.32
N GLN A 616 -16.38 27.56 -1.30
CA GLN A 616 -14.94 27.30 -1.42
C GLN A 616 -14.64 25.83 -1.73
N GLU A 617 -15.37 24.88 -1.13
CA GLU A 617 -15.24 23.46 -1.47
C GLU A 617 -15.58 23.19 -2.94
N LEU A 618 -16.74 23.67 -3.40
CA LEU A 618 -17.15 23.48 -4.80
C LEU A 618 -16.15 24.13 -5.77
N ARG A 619 -15.62 25.31 -5.44
CA ARG A 619 -14.57 25.98 -6.21
C ARG A 619 -13.31 25.11 -6.33
N LEU A 620 -12.87 24.48 -5.24
CA LEU A 620 -11.71 23.57 -5.27
C LEU A 620 -12.00 22.31 -6.09
N GLN A 621 -13.24 21.79 -6.07
CA GLN A 621 -13.63 20.65 -6.93
C GLN A 621 -13.59 21.01 -8.43
N VAL A 622 -14.03 22.21 -8.80
CA VAL A 622 -13.95 22.70 -10.19
C VAL A 622 -12.50 22.86 -10.60
N ILE A 623 -11.66 23.51 -9.78
CA ILE A 623 -10.24 23.67 -10.09
C ILE A 623 -9.57 22.31 -10.20
N TRP A 624 -9.77 21.40 -9.25
CA TRP A 624 -9.23 20.05 -9.33
C TRP A 624 -9.66 19.32 -10.61
N SER A 625 -10.89 19.53 -11.09
CA SER A 625 -11.36 18.96 -12.36
C SER A 625 -10.64 19.57 -13.57
N LEU A 626 -10.45 20.89 -13.59
CA LEU A 626 -9.61 21.56 -14.59
C LEU A 626 -8.18 21.02 -14.57
N LEU A 627 -7.69 20.69 -13.37
CA LEU A 627 -6.37 20.15 -13.18
C LEU A 627 -6.27 18.71 -13.72
N PHE A 628 -7.05 17.77 -13.22
CA PHE A 628 -6.77 16.35 -13.43
C PHE A 628 -7.59 15.67 -14.53
N LYS A 629 -8.74 16.22 -14.95
CA LYS A 629 -9.58 15.56 -15.96
C LYS A 629 -9.06 15.77 -17.38
N PRO A 630 -9.28 14.83 -18.32
CA PRO A 630 -9.02 15.00 -19.75
C PRO A 630 -9.83 16.14 -20.39
N THR A 631 -9.36 16.68 -21.54
CA THR A 631 -10.05 17.79 -22.23
C THR A 631 -11.51 17.48 -22.52
N GLY A 632 -11.75 16.35 -23.19
CA GLY A 632 -13.08 15.96 -23.63
C GLY A 632 -14.10 15.71 -22.52
N GLU A 633 -13.67 15.56 -21.26
CA GLU A 633 -14.59 15.42 -20.12
C GLU A 633 -15.14 16.77 -19.64
N ILE A 634 -14.38 17.86 -19.80
CA ILE A 634 -14.75 19.15 -19.20
C ILE A 634 -14.92 20.29 -20.20
N PHE A 635 -14.44 20.14 -21.44
CA PHE A 635 -14.68 21.10 -22.51
C PHE A 635 -15.43 20.49 -23.69
N SER A 636 -16.30 21.30 -24.30
CA SER A 636 -16.77 21.13 -25.67
C SER A 636 -15.98 22.08 -26.54
N VAL A 637 -15.39 21.54 -27.61
CA VAL A 637 -14.51 22.32 -28.49
C VAL A 637 -15.09 22.40 -29.89
N TYR A 638 -15.13 23.61 -30.43
CA TYR A 638 -15.68 23.91 -31.75
C TYR A 638 -14.64 24.67 -32.58
N THR A 639 -14.56 24.37 -33.87
CA THR A 639 -13.73 25.14 -34.81
C THR A 639 -14.59 25.67 -35.94
N TYR A 640 -14.40 26.93 -36.29
CA TYR A 640 -14.98 27.51 -37.49
C TYR A 640 -13.96 28.36 -38.24
N SER A 641 -14.03 28.29 -39.56
CA SER A 641 -13.39 29.21 -40.48
C SER A 641 -14.47 30.13 -41.03
N LYS A 642 -14.21 31.43 -41.12
CA LYS A 642 -15.20 32.37 -41.64
C LYS A 642 -15.51 32.05 -43.12
N GLY A 643 -16.64 31.36 -43.35
CA GLY A 643 -17.19 31.02 -44.67
C GLY A 643 -18.21 29.88 -44.61
N GLY A 644 -19.50 30.18 -44.45
CA GLY A 644 -20.60 29.22 -44.64
C GLY A 644 -21.77 29.37 -43.67
N THR A 645 -22.90 29.87 -44.16
CA THR A 645 -24.19 29.98 -43.46
C THR A 645 -25.02 28.69 -43.55
N GLY A 646 -25.67 28.30 -42.45
CA GLY A 646 -26.78 27.33 -42.40
C GLY A 646 -26.84 26.67 -41.01
N GLY A 647 -27.90 26.69 -40.22
CA GLY A 647 -29.34 26.71 -40.51
C GLY A 647 -29.94 25.48 -39.83
N GLY A 648 -30.58 25.67 -38.67
CA GLY A 648 -31.04 24.59 -37.79
C GLY A 648 -32.29 23.84 -38.28
N GLY A 649 -32.52 22.67 -37.68
CA GLY A 649 -33.76 21.90 -37.81
C GLY A 649 -33.77 20.68 -36.87
N SER A 650 -34.79 20.59 -36.01
CA SER A 650 -35.05 19.53 -35.04
C SER A 650 -36.18 18.60 -35.50
N GLY A 651 -36.09 17.31 -35.09
CA GLY A 651 -37.24 16.56 -34.56
C GLY A 651 -37.92 15.47 -35.41
N ALA A 652 -37.43 14.23 -35.32
CA ALA A 652 -38.20 13.00 -35.03
C ALA A 652 -37.23 11.81 -34.82
N PRO A 653 -37.34 10.98 -33.76
CA PRO A 653 -36.39 9.88 -33.54
C PRO A 653 -36.72 8.66 -34.41
N ALA A 654 -35.74 8.26 -35.22
CA ALA A 654 -35.69 6.99 -35.92
C ALA A 654 -35.60 5.81 -34.91
N PRO A 655 -35.95 4.57 -35.30
CA PRO A 655 -35.72 3.37 -34.47
C PRO A 655 -34.25 3.33 -34.05
N SER A 656 -33.98 3.51 -32.75
CA SER A 656 -32.60 3.69 -32.30
C SER A 656 -31.88 2.35 -32.37
N ALA A 657 -30.66 2.36 -32.91
CA ALA A 657 -29.73 1.23 -32.89
C ALA A 657 -29.30 0.82 -31.46
N ASP A 658 -29.92 1.39 -30.43
CA ASP A 658 -29.53 1.37 -29.02
C ASP A 658 -30.61 0.75 -28.12
N ARG A 659 -31.73 0.26 -28.66
CA ARG A 659 -32.84 -0.28 -27.85
C ARG A 659 -33.54 -1.48 -28.48
N VAL A 660 -33.92 -2.45 -27.64
CA VAL A 660 -34.80 -3.57 -27.98
C VAL A 660 -35.87 -3.75 -26.90
N GLU A 661 -37.08 -4.10 -27.30
CA GLU A 661 -38.19 -4.42 -26.40
C GLU A 661 -38.98 -5.61 -26.97
N LYS A 662 -39.16 -6.68 -26.19
CA LYS A 662 -39.76 -7.95 -26.63
C LYS A 662 -40.78 -8.47 -25.62
N PRO A 663 -41.92 -9.02 -26.08
CA PRO A 663 -42.87 -9.70 -25.21
C PRO A 663 -42.29 -11.00 -24.68
N VAL A 664 -42.42 -11.25 -23.38
CA VAL A 664 -42.04 -12.51 -22.73
C VAL A 664 -43.19 -13.50 -22.88
N GLN A 665 -42.97 -14.58 -23.62
CA GLN A 665 -44.00 -15.59 -23.89
C GLN A 665 -43.97 -16.71 -22.85
N ALA A 666 -45.15 -17.15 -22.40
CA ALA A 666 -45.26 -18.28 -21.49
C ALA A 666 -44.78 -19.57 -22.17
N GLY A 667 -43.85 -20.29 -21.52
CA GLY A 667 -43.36 -21.60 -22.00
C GLY A 667 -42.22 -21.56 -23.03
N VAL A 668 -41.75 -20.38 -23.47
CA VAL A 668 -40.67 -20.24 -24.46
C VAL A 668 -39.59 -19.29 -23.94
N THR A 669 -38.32 -19.60 -24.19
CA THR A 669 -37.21 -18.67 -23.91
C THR A 669 -37.31 -17.45 -24.81
N THR A 670 -37.38 -16.26 -24.23
CA THR A 670 -37.43 -14.99 -24.96
C THR A 670 -36.03 -14.40 -25.08
N GLU A 671 -35.60 -14.08 -26.30
CA GLU A 671 -34.33 -13.39 -26.56
C GLU A 671 -34.56 -11.93 -26.99
N ALA A 672 -33.89 -11.01 -26.31
CA ALA A 672 -33.88 -9.59 -26.63
C ALA A 672 -32.43 -9.11 -26.83
N GLU A 673 -32.11 -8.68 -28.04
CA GLU A 673 -30.74 -8.30 -28.41
C GLU A 673 -30.67 -6.89 -29.00
N VAL A 674 -29.69 -6.12 -28.53
CA VAL A 674 -29.17 -4.94 -29.22
C VAL A 674 -27.82 -5.36 -29.83
N PRO A 675 -27.73 -5.52 -31.17
CA PRO A 675 -26.58 -6.14 -31.82
C PRO A 675 -25.24 -5.51 -31.40
N GLY A 676 -24.30 -6.36 -30.95
CA GLY A 676 -22.96 -5.96 -30.52
C GLY A 676 -22.90 -5.14 -29.23
N LYS A 677 -23.99 -5.09 -28.44
CA LYS A 677 -24.06 -4.33 -27.19
C LYS A 677 -24.56 -5.19 -26.03
N VAL A 678 -25.69 -5.87 -26.20
CA VAL A 678 -26.25 -6.78 -25.18
C VAL A 678 -27.18 -7.82 -25.79
N LYS A 679 -27.15 -9.05 -25.26
CA LYS A 679 -28.17 -10.09 -25.46
C LYS A 679 -28.74 -10.48 -24.09
N VAL A 680 -30.06 -10.45 -23.96
CA VAL A 680 -30.79 -10.89 -22.76
C VAL A 680 -31.63 -12.11 -23.12
N GLU A 681 -31.43 -13.22 -22.40
CA GLU A 681 -32.19 -14.46 -22.56
C GLU A 681 -33.02 -14.71 -21.31
N VAL A 682 -34.33 -14.74 -21.47
CA VAL A 682 -35.31 -14.96 -20.41
C VAL A 682 -35.86 -16.38 -20.53
N PRO A 683 -35.45 -17.33 -19.67
CA PRO A 683 -35.96 -18.70 -19.72
C PRO A 683 -37.47 -18.78 -19.48
N ALA A 684 -38.10 -19.83 -20.01
CA ALA A 684 -39.50 -20.13 -19.73
C ALA A 684 -39.76 -20.20 -18.21
N GLY A 685 -40.70 -19.40 -17.72
CA GLY A 685 -41.07 -19.35 -16.29
C GLY A 685 -40.20 -18.44 -15.42
N ALA A 686 -39.18 -17.76 -15.97
CA ALA A 686 -38.36 -16.80 -15.21
C ALA A 686 -39.10 -15.48 -14.91
N VAL A 687 -40.22 -15.21 -15.60
CA VAL A 687 -41.04 -14.01 -15.42
C VAL A 687 -42.51 -14.40 -15.24
N SER A 688 -43.19 -13.74 -14.32
CA SER A 688 -44.64 -13.81 -14.11
C SER A 688 -45.31 -12.49 -14.54
N GLY A 689 -46.60 -12.52 -14.88
CA GLY A 689 -47.38 -11.35 -15.29
C GLY A 689 -47.93 -11.44 -16.71
N ALA A 690 -49.13 -10.92 -16.93
CA ALA A 690 -49.78 -10.89 -18.24
C ALA A 690 -49.16 -9.79 -19.11
N ASN A 691 -48.77 -10.10 -20.34
CA ASN A 691 -48.17 -9.17 -21.30
C ASN A 691 -46.84 -8.55 -20.81
N ALA A 692 -46.02 -9.33 -20.10
CA ALA A 692 -44.71 -8.88 -19.65
C ALA A 692 -43.80 -8.55 -20.86
N MET A 693 -43.08 -7.43 -20.79
CA MET A 693 -42.17 -6.97 -21.85
C MET A 693 -40.77 -6.77 -21.26
N ILE A 694 -39.77 -7.49 -21.78
CA ILE A 694 -38.36 -7.26 -21.45
C ILE A 694 -37.81 -6.18 -22.38
N LYS A 695 -37.16 -5.18 -21.79
CA LYS A 695 -36.52 -4.07 -22.51
C LYS A 695 -35.04 -4.04 -22.15
N ALA A 696 -34.18 -3.89 -23.15
CA ALA A 696 -32.77 -3.56 -22.98
C ALA A 696 -32.46 -2.30 -23.80
N GLU A 697 -31.85 -1.30 -23.15
CA GLU A 697 -31.53 -0.01 -23.76
C GLU A 697 -30.11 0.42 -23.37
N VAL A 698 -29.35 0.88 -24.35
CA VAL A 698 -28.04 1.48 -24.14
C VAL A 698 -28.26 2.87 -23.57
N VAL A 699 -27.70 3.09 -22.39
CA VAL A 699 -27.73 4.39 -21.70
C VAL A 699 -26.37 5.05 -21.75
N GLY A 700 -26.33 6.34 -21.45
CA GLY A 700 -25.09 7.10 -21.55
C GLY A 700 -24.04 6.67 -20.52
N ASN A 701 -22.77 6.83 -20.90
CA ASN A 701 -21.63 6.42 -20.09
C ASN A 701 -21.54 7.19 -18.76
N GLU A 702 -22.23 8.32 -18.60
CA GLU A 702 -22.34 9.04 -17.33
C GLU A 702 -22.88 8.17 -16.19
N LYS A 703 -23.62 7.11 -16.51
CA LYS A 703 -24.09 6.12 -15.53
C LYS A 703 -22.97 5.26 -14.93
N THR A 704 -21.75 5.28 -15.49
CA THR A 704 -20.57 4.67 -14.85
C THR A 704 -19.90 5.57 -13.81
N ALA A 705 -20.47 6.73 -13.50
CA ALA A 705 -19.91 7.62 -12.49
C ALA A 705 -19.70 6.89 -11.16
N GLY A 706 -18.51 7.02 -10.58
CA GLY A 706 -18.15 6.33 -9.34
C GLY A 706 -17.65 4.89 -9.50
N ALA A 707 -17.62 4.33 -10.71
CA ALA A 707 -17.09 2.97 -10.94
C ALA A 707 -15.58 2.87 -10.71
N GLY A 708 -14.82 3.93 -11.01
CA GLY A 708 -13.36 3.93 -10.84
C GLY A 708 -12.60 2.96 -11.75
N MET A 709 -13.27 2.39 -12.76
CA MET A 709 -12.73 1.39 -13.69
C MET A 709 -12.99 1.83 -15.14
N PRO A 710 -12.05 1.62 -16.09
CA PRO A 710 -12.27 1.93 -17.50
C PRO A 710 -13.42 1.12 -18.10
N LEU A 711 -14.37 1.78 -18.77
CA LEU A 711 -15.48 1.10 -19.44
C LEU A 711 -15.01 0.47 -20.77
N LEU A 712 -15.17 -0.84 -20.93
CA LEU A 712 -14.81 -1.58 -22.15
C LEU A 712 -15.99 -1.73 -23.11
N GLY A 713 -17.22 -1.76 -22.60
CA GLY A 713 -18.45 -1.96 -23.38
C GLY A 713 -19.39 -0.75 -23.41
N LYS A 714 -20.69 -1.02 -23.48
CA LYS A 714 -21.77 -0.05 -23.29
C LYS A 714 -22.40 -0.23 -21.92
N VAL A 715 -22.99 0.84 -21.38
CA VAL A 715 -23.88 0.73 -20.22
C VAL A 715 -25.27 0.41 -20.72
N VAL A 716 -25.88 -0.62 -20.15
CA VAL A 716 -27.18 -1.13 -20.60
C VAL A 716 -28.15 -1.16 -19.44
N ASP A 717 -29.27 -0.48 -19.59
CA ASP A 717 -30.41 -0.56 -18.69
C ASP A 717 -31.34 -1.70 -19.14
N VAL A 718 -31.50 -2.71 -18.29
CA VAL A 718 -32.42 -3.81 -18.53
C VAL A 718 -33.61 -3.65 -17.59
N THR A 719 -34.82 -3.55 -18.14
CA THR A 719 -36.05 -3.32 -17.39
C THR A 719 -37.16 -4.27 -17.84
N LEU A 720 -38.09 -4.55 -16.94
CA LEU A 720 -39.26 -5.37 -17.20
C LEU A 720 -40.53 -4.55 -16.97
N LYS A 721 -41.44 -4.55 -17.94
CA LYS A 721 -42.77 -3.95 -17.81
C LYS A 721 -43.83 -5.03 -17.68
N ASN A 722 -44.90 -4.74 -16.94
CA ASN A 722 -46.10 -5.59 -16.81
C ASN A 722 -45.80 -7.03 -16.33
N GLY A 723 -44.71 -7.22 -15.58
CA GLY A 723 -44.34 -8.51 -15.03
C GLY A 723 -43.34 -8.38 -13.89
N THR A 724 -43.08 -9.50 -13.23
CA THR A 724 -42.12 -9.63 -12.14
C THR A 724 -41.15 -10.75 -12.45
N LEU A 725 -39.86 -10.48 -12.28
CA LEU A 725 -38.81 -11.48 -12.40
C LEU A 725 -38.90 -12.44 -11.20
N THR A 726 -39.16 -13.72 -11.46
CA THR A 726 -39.33 -14.79 -10.47
C THR A 726 -38.22 -15.84 -10.53
N GLY A 727 -37.41 -15.84 -11.59
CA GLY A 727 -36.27 -16.73 -11.78
C GLY A 727 -35.02 -15.96 -12.22
N LYS A 728 -34.02 -16.70 -12.69
CA LYS A 728 -32.77 -16.14 -13.21
C LYS A 728 -32.83 -15.95 -14.72
N ILE A 729 -32.14 -14.93 -15.23
CA ILE A 729 -31.95 -14.66 -16.67
C ILE A 729 -30.46 -14.62 -17.01
N THR A 730 -30.15 -14.83 -18.28
CA THR A 730 -28.78 -14.72 -18.78
C THR A 730 -28.59 -13.40 -19.51
N ILE A 731 -27.52 -12.68 -19.17
CA ILE A 731 -27.11 -11.45 -19.83
C ILE A 731 -25.73 -11.66 -20.44
N THR A 732 -25.61 -11.39 -21.74
CA THR A 732 -24.34 -11.35 -22.46
C THR A 732 -24.04 -9.91 -22.87
N LEU A 733 -22.94 -9.37 -22.35
CA LEU A 733 -22.49 -8.00 -22.61
C LEU A 733 -21.30 -8.03 -23.55
N TYR A 734 -21.31 -7.17 -24.56
CA TYR A 734 -20.21 -7.04 -25.52
C TYR A 734 -19.23 -5.95 -25.09
N PHE A 735 -17.94 -6.16 -25.37
CA PHE A 735 -16.89 -5.21 -25.05
C PHE A 735 -15.84 -5.09 -26.16
N ASP A 736 -15.19 -3.93 -26.20
CA ASP A 736 -14.13 -3.62 -27.16
C ASP A 736 -12.78 -4.09 -26.64
N LYS A 737 -12.27 -5.16 -27.24
CA LYS A 737 -10.99 -5.79 -26.90
C LYS A 737 -9.79 -4.85 -27.10
N SER A 738 -9.88 -3.87 -28.00
CA SER A 738 -8.80 -2.92 -28.25
C SER A 738 -8.57 -1.94 -27.09
N LYS A 739 -9.56 -1.81 -26.20
CA LYS A 739 -9.47 -0.98 -24.98
C LYS A 739 -8.89 -1.72 -23.79
N LEU A 740 -8.62 -3.02 -23.92
CA LEU A 740 -8.09 -3.86 -22.86
C LEU A 740 -6.56 -3.82 -22.89
N ALA A 741 -5.93 -3.30 -21.83
CA ALA A 741 -4.48 -3.35 -21.68
C ALA A 741 -4.00 -4.79 -21.37
N LYS A 742 -2.70 -5.07 -21.59
CA LYS A 742 -2.12 -6.43 -21.43
C LYS A 742 -2.22 -6.97 -19.99
N ASP A 743 -2.25 -6.07 -19.02
CA ASP A 743 -2.32 -6.28 -17.58
C ASP A 743 -3.75 -6.19 -17.02
N GLN A 744 -4.76 -6.14 -17.87
CA GLN A 744 -6.18 -6.03 -17.49
C GLN A 744 -6.99 -7.22 -17.98
N GLU A 745 -8.12 -7.46 -17.32
CA GLU A 745 -9.15 -8.40 -17.77
C GLU A 745 -10.53 -7.71 -17.83
N PRO A 746 -11.44 -8.17 -18.73
CA PRO A 746 -12.80 -7.66 -18.78
C PRO A 746 -13.66 -8.33 -17.72
N ALA A 747 -14.42 -7.56 -16.95
CA ALA A 747 -15.36 -8.07 -15.96
C ALA A 747 -16.72 -7.37 -16.07
N ALA A 748 -17.81 -8.15 -15.96
CA ALA A 748 -19.17 -7.62 -15.94
C ALA A 748 -19.53 -7.12 -14.55
N PHE A 749 -20.31 -6.04 -14.49
CA PHE A 749 -20.81 -5.44 -13.27
C PHE A 749 -22.29 -5.07 -13.44
N TYR A 750 -23.01 -5.04 -12.33
CA TYR A 750 -24.32 -4.43 -12.22
C TYR A 750 -24.28 -3.21 -11.31
N TYR A 751 -25.20 -2.26 -11.48
CA TYR A 751 -25.33 -1.12 -10.58
C TYR A 751 -26.33 -1.42 -9.47
N ASP A 752 -25.86 -1.46 -8.22
CA ASP A 752 -26.72 -1.60 -7.06
C ASP A 752 -27.22 -0.21 -6.64
N GLU A 753 -28.49 0.08 -6.96
CA GLU A 753 -29.13 1.36 -6.67
C GLU A 753 -29.29 1.63 -5.17
N LYS A 754 -29.33 0.59 -4.31
CA LYS A 754 -29.51 0.77 -2.86
C LYS A 754 -28.23 1.28 -2.19
N VAL A 755 -27.08 0.81 -2.64
CA VAL A 755 -25.76 1.24 -2.14
C VAL A 755 -25.06 2.26 -3.06
N GLY A 756 -25.62 2.52 -4.24
CA GLY A 756 -25.13 3.54 -5.18
C GLY A 756 -23.76 3.22 -5.78
N ARG A 757 -23.48 1.94 -6.08
CA ARG A 757 -22.18 1.51 -6.64
C ARG A 757 -22.29 0.35 -7.62
N TRP A 758 -21.26 0.20 -8.45
CA TRP A 758 -21.09 -0.95 -9.32
C TRP A 758 -20.57 -2.16 -8.54
N VAL A 759 -21.23 -3.31 -8.70
CA VAL A 759 -20.92 -4.58 -8.04
C VAL A 759 -20.55 -5.61 -9.10
N ARG A 760 -19.43 -6.32 -8.90
CA ARG A 760 -18.90 -7.29 -9.85
C ARG A 760 -19.86 -8.48 -9.97
N LEU A 761 -20.11 -8.92 -11.19
CA LEU A 761 -20.82 -10.16 -11.50
C LEU A 761 -19.81 -11.28 -11.71
N GLU A 762 -20.14 -12.47 -11.18
CA GLU A 762 -19.49 -13.69 -11.64
C GLU A 762 -20.03 -14.02 -13.04
N GLY A 763 -19.12 -14.12 -14.00
CA GLY A 763 -19.46 -14.35 -15.40
C GLY A 763 -18.33 -15.01 -16.15
N THR A 764 -18.67 -15.63 -17.28
CA THR A 764 -17.69 -16.27 -18.17
C THR A 764 -17.27 -15.29 -19.27
N VAL A 765 -15.96 -15.10 -19.44
CA VAL A 765 -15.38 -14.23 -20.46
C VAL A 765 -15.04 -15.06 -21.70
N ASP A 766 -15.52 -14.63 -22.87
CA ASP A 766 -15.08 -15.12 -24.18
C ASP A 766 -14.27 -13.99 -24.86
N LEU A 767 -12.94 -14.07 -24.77
CA LEU A 767 -12.01 -13.08 -25.34
C LEU A 767 -11.97 -13.12 -26.87
N GLU A 768 -12.33 -14.23 -27.51
CA GLU A 768 -12.39 -14.29 -28.96
C GLU A 768 -13.58 -13.48 -29.48
N LYS A 769 -14.75 -13.66 -28.85
CA LYS A 769 -15.98 -12.94 -29.21
C LYS A 769 -16.11 -11.56 -28.60
N GLY A 770 -15.31 -11.22 -27.59
CA GLY A 770 -15.40 -9.95 -26.88
C GLY A 770 -16.68 -9.86 -26.06
N THR A 771 -17.04 -10.93 -25.35
CA THR A 771 -18.28 -11.00 -24.55
C THR A 771 -18.04 -11.47 -23.12
N VAL A 772 -18.85 -10.96 -22.19
CA VAL A 772 -18.97 -11.49 -20.82
C VAL A 772 -20.42 -11.94 -20.60
N THR A 773 -20.61 -13.20 -20.23
CA THR A 773 -21.94 -13.78 -19.97
C THR A 773 -22.11 -14.06 -18.49
N ALA A 774 -23.19 -13.54 -17.89
CA ALA A 774 -23.51 -13.70 -16.48
C ALA A 774 -24.99 -14.05 -16.29
N THR A 775 -25.28 -14.78 -15.20
CA THR A 775 -26.64 -15.10 -14.78
C THR A 775 -27.06 -14.17 -13.65
N VAL A 776 -28.21 -13.51 -13.78
CA VAL A 776 -28.69 -12.51 -12.81
C VAL A 776 -30.13 -12.79 -12.39
N ASP A 777 -30.50 -12.34 -11.19
CA ASP A 777 -31.84 -12.48 -10.58
C ASP A 777 -32.51 -11.12 -10.29
N HIS A 778 -31.93 -10.03 -10.81
CA HIS A 778 -32.45 -8.68 -10.70
C HIS A 778 -32.13 -7.89 -11.97
N LEU A 779 -32.84 -6.80 -12.17
CA LEU A 779 -32.78 -5.96 -13.37
C LEU A 779 -32.34 -4.56 -12.98
N THR A 780 -31.31 -4.05 -13.65
CA THR A 780 -30.69 -2.74 -13.38
C THR A 780 -29.75 -2.38 -14.54
N LEU A 781 -28.80 -1.49 -14.30
CA LEU A 781 -27.73 -1.16 -15.22
C LEU A 781 -26.62 -2.22 -15.20
N PHE A 782 -26.14 -2.60 -16.38
CA PHE A 782 -25.04 -3.53 -16.57
C PHE A 782 -23.95 -2.92 -17.44
N ALA A 783 -22.69 -3.26 -17.18
CA ALA A 783 -21.55 -2.79 -17.94
C ALA A 783 -20.36 -3.76 -17.84
N VAL A 784 -19.45 -3.70 -18.81
CA VAL A 784 -18.16 -4.41 -18.77
C VAL A 784 -17.04 -3.39 -18.54
N PHE A 785 -16.27 -3.59 -17.47
CA PHE A 785 -15.13 -2.75 -17.12
C PHE A 785 -13.81 -3.51 -17.30
N ALA A 786 -12.74 -2.76 -17.54
CA ALA A 786 -11.38 -3.25 -17.41
C ALA A 786 -11.02 -3.24 -15.94
N VAL A 787 -10.72 -4.41 -15.39
CA VAL A 787 -10.16 -4.54 -14.05
C VAL A 787 -8.71 -4.95 -14.17
N ALA A 788 -7.88 -4.55 -13.21
CA ALA A 788 -6.52 -5.08 -13.14
C ALA A 788 -6.62 -6.60 -13.11
N ARG A 789 -5.88 -7.27 -13.98
CA ARG A 789 -5.78 -8.73 -13.94
C ARG A 789 -5.19 -9.05 -12.58
N GLU A 790 -5.92 -9.79 -11.75
CA GLU A 790 -5.33 -10.33 -10.53
C GLU A 790 -4.18 -11.24 -10.99
N VAL A 791 -2.96 -10.72 -10.93
CA VAL A 791 -1.76 -11.53 -10.94
C VAL A 791 -1.77 -12.16 -9.55
N PRO A 792 -2.01 -13.48 -9.42
CA PRO A 792 -1.71 -14.13 -8.16
C PRO A 792 -0.26 -13.74 -7.87
N PRO A 793 0.09 -13.26 -6.66
CA PRO A 793 1.48 -13.01 -6.34
C PRO A 793 2.29 -14.22 -6.81
N LEU A 794 3.39 -13.96 -7.53
CA LEU A 794 4.40 -15.00 -7.75
C LEU A 794 4.56 -15.70 -6.41
N PRO A 795 4.42 -17.03 -6.31
CA PRO A 795 4.58 -17.71 -5.03
C PRO A 795 5.97 -17.34 -4.52
N THR A 796 6.00 -16.44 -3.53
CA THR A 796 7.18 -16.15 -2.75
C THR A 796 7.59 -17.51 -2.20
N PRO A 797 8.84 -17.99 -2.43
CA PRO A 797 9.27 -19.22 -1.79
C PRO A 797 9.05 -19.02 -0.29
N THR A 798 8.10 -19.77 0.28
CA THR A 798 7.89 -19.80 1.72
C THR A 798 9.25 -20.19 2.31
N PRO A 799 9.88 -19.38 3.17
CA PRO A 799 11.17 -19.74 3.73
C PRO A 799 11.02 -21.10 4.41
N VAL A 800 11.74 -22.10 3.88
CA VAL A 800 11.65 -23.47 4.34
C VAL A 800 12.52 -23.56 5.59
N VAL A 801 11.89 -23.59 6.77
CA VAL A 801 12.62 -23.87 8.01
C VAL A 801 13.14 -25.31 7.92
N THR A 802 14.43 -25.53 8.11
CA THR A 802 15.04 -26.87 8.08
C THR A 802 15.21 -27.40 9.51
N PHE A 803 14.91 -28.69 9.72
CA PHE A 803 15.12 -29.36 11.00
C PHE A 803 16.22 -30.42 10.88
N LYS A 804 17.02 -30.60 11.92
CA LYS A 804 18.21 -31.47 11.90
C LYS A 804 17.89 -32.93 11.56
N ASP A 805 16.77 -33.44 12.05
CA ASP A 805 16.37 -34.86 11.96
C ASP A 805 15.44 -35.18 10.77
N ILE A 806 15.16 -34.20 9.90
CA ILE A 806 14.26 -34.39 8.74
C ILE A 806 14.98 -34.20 7.39
N GLN A 807 16.29 -33.95 7.40
CA GLN A 807 17.06 -33.84 6.15
C GLN A 807 16.97 -35.14 5.33
N GLY A 808 16.54 -35.03 4.07
CA GLY A 808 16.31 -36.18 3.19
C GLY A 808 15.03 -36.99 3.48
N HIS A 809 14.24 -36.62 4.49
CA HIS A 809 12.99 -37.29 4.82
C HIS A 809 11.84 -36.78 3.91
N TRP A 810 10.90 -37.66 3.53
CA TRP A 810 9.82 -37.34 2.57
C TRP A 810 8.88 -36.20 3.03
N ALA A 811 8.83 -35.94 4.33
CA ALA A 811 8.04 -34.85 4.91
C ALA A 811 8.84 -33.55 5.15
N ALA A 812 10.10 -33.46 4.71
CA ALA A 812 10.95 -32.29 4.91
C ALA A 812 10.31 -31.01 4.35
N ASP A 813 9.84 -31.05 3.09
CA ASP A 813 9.17 -29.91 2.45
C ASP A 813 7.90 -29.51 3.22
N ALA A 814 7.07 -30.49 3.56
CA ALA A 814 5.83 -30.24 4.28
C ALA A 814 6.07 -29.62 5.66
N ALA A 815 7.02 -30.18 6.42
CA ALA A 815 7.37 -29.67 7.73
C ALA A 815 7.97 -28.27 7.64
N GLY A 816 8.92 -28.06 6.72
CA GLY A 816 9.61 -26.78 6.60
C GLY A 816 8.73 -25.65 6.08
N ARG A 817 7.84 -25.92 5.12
CA ARG A 817 6.86 -24.91 4.65
C ARG A 817 5.84 -24.55 5.73
N LEU A 818 5.30 -25.54 6.44
CA LEU A 818 4.36 -25.26 7.53
C LEU A 818 5.04 -24.56 8.71
N ALA A 819 6.32 -24.85 8.97
CA ALA A 819 7.12 -24.15 9.96
C ALA A 819 7.40 -22.71 9.54
N GLY A 820 7.76 -22.47 8.27
CA GLY A 820 7.90 -21.12 7.70
C GLY A 820 6.61 -20.31 7.64
N MET A 821 5.45 -20.98 7.73
CA MET A 821 4.13 -20.36 7.91
C MET A 821 3.75 -20.16 9.38
N GLY A 822 4.59 -20.55 10.35
CA GLY A 822 4.29 -20.49 11.79
C GLY A 822 3.20 -21.46 12.25
N LEU A 823 2.85 -22.46 11.43
CA LEU A 823 1.76 -23.40 11.73
C LEU A 823 2.22 -24.53 12.64
N ILE A 824 3.46 -24.99 12.44
CA ILE A 824 4.13 -25.98 13.28
C ILE A 824 5.48 -25.43 13.75
N SER A 825 6.02 -25.98 14.83
CA SER A 825 7.35 -25.66 15.34
C SER A 825 8.15 -26.94 15.59
N GLY A 826 9.48 -26.83 15.55
CA GLY A 826 10.38 -27.86 16.03
C GLY A 826 10.49 -27.86 17.56
N TYR A 827 11.40 -28.69 18.06
CA TYR A 827 11.81 -28.74 19.45
C TYR A 827 13.03 -27.84 19.68
N PRO A 828 13.29 -27.42 20.94
CA PRO A 828 14.45 -26.56 21.26
C PRO A 828 15.81 -27.16 20.88
N ASP A 829 15.89 -28.47 20.68
CA ASP A 829 17.09 -29.18 20.21
C ASP A 829 17.31 -29.08 18.69
N GLY A 830 16.44 -28.38 17.96
CA GLY A 830 16.49 -28.23 16.51
C GLY A 830 15.88 -29.39 15.73
N THR A 831 15.18 -30.32 16.40
CA THR A 831 14.51 -31.48 15.77
C THR A 831 13.03 -31.23 15.48
N PHE A 832 12.46 -31.95 14.51
CA PHE A 832 11.03 -32.01 14.21
C PHE A 832 10.32 -33.21 14.82
N ARG A 833 11.06 -34.31 15.01
CA ARG A 833 10.60 -35.65 15.44
C ARG A 833 9.51 -36.21 14.52
N PRO A 834 9.83 -36.49 13.24
CA PRO A 834 8.84 -36.83 12.20
C PRO A 834 7.96 -38.05 12.53
N ASP A 835 8.52 -39.03 13.25
CA ASP A 835 7.84 -40.28 13.62
C ASP A 835 7.07 -40.23 14.94
N ARG A 836 7.10 -39.09 15.65
CA ARG A 836 6.32 -38.93 16.87
C ARG A 836 4.83 -38.84 16.54
N GLU A 837 4.01 -39.59 17.26
CA GLU A 837 2.55 -39.52 17.18
C GLU A 837 2.01 -38.18 17.72
N VAL A 838 0.94 -37.67 17.10
CA VAL A 838 0.35 -36.36 17.44
C VAL A 838 -0.91 -36.48 18.28
N THR A 839 -1.04 -35.57 19.25
CA THR A 839 -2.22 -35.51 20.14
C THR A 839 -3.35 -34.68 19.53
N ARG A 840 -4.56 -34.85 20.06
CA ARG A 840 -5.73 -34.05 19.68
C ARG A 840 -5.55 -32.57 19.94
N ALA A 841 -4.89 -32.20 21.04
CA ALA A 841 -4.57 -30.81 21.35
C ALA A 841 -3.64 -30.18 20.31
N GLU A 842 -2.59 -30.91 19.89
CA GLU A 842 -1.64 -30.47 18.87
C GLU A 842 -2.33 -30.24 17.51
N ILE A 843 -3.16 -31.20 17.07
CA ILE A 843 -3.91 -31.08 15.82
C ILE A 843 -4.90 -29.91 15.85
N ALA A 844 -5.61 -29.70 16.96
CA ALA A 844 -6.52 -28.55 17.09
C ALA A 844 -5.77 -27.22 16.96
N ALA A 845 -4.59 -27.09 17.58
CA ALA A 845 -3.75 -25.91 17.47
C ALA A 845 -3.27 -25.67 16.04
N ILE A 846 -2.77 -26.71 15.36
CA ILE A 846 -2.31 -26.61 13.97
C ILE A 846 -3.44 -26.16 13.04
N MET A 847 -4.63 -26.76 13.17
CA MET A 847 -5.77 -26.46 12.30
C MET A 847 -6.32 -25.04 12.53
N VAL A 848 -6.39 -24.58 13.78
CA VAL A 848 -6.85 -23.21 14.08
C VAL A 848 -5.87 -22.17 13.56
N ARG A 849 -4.56 -22.40 13.69
CA ARG A 849 -3.53 -21.55 13.07
C ARG A 849 -3.64 -21.56 11.55
N ALA A 850 -3.81 -22.73 10.94
CA ALA A 850 -3.94 -22.87 9.49
C ALA A 850 -5.15 -22.11 8.95
N LEU A 851 -6.21 -22.00 9.75
CA LEU A 851 -7.42 -21.23 9.43
C LEU A 851 -7.34 -19.74 9.78
N LYS A 852 -6.26 -19.29 10.44
CA LYS A 852 -6.08 -17.92 10.96
C LYS A 852 -7.25 -17.47 11.84
N VAL A 853 -7.78 -18.38 12.67
CA VAL A 853 -8.92 -18.10 13.57
C VAL A 853 -8.40 -17.61 14.92
N ALA A 854 -8.96 -16.51 15.41
CA ALA A 854 -8.62 -15.96 16.73
C ALA A 854 -8.93 -16.98 17.86
N PRO A 855 -8.13 -17.04 18.94
CA PRO A 855 -8.40 -17.90 20.08
C PRO A 855 -9.84 -17.77 20.60
N GLY A 856 -10.42 -18.89 21.03
CA GLY A 856 -11.72 -18.94 21.69
C GLY A 856 -11.64 -18.63 23.19
N GLY A 857 -12.79 -18.34 23.80
CA GLY A 857 -12.93 -18.13 25.23
C GLY A 857 -13.37 -19.39 25.99
N GLU A 858 -13.18 -19.35 27.31
CA GLU A 858 -13.46 -20.46 28.24
C GLU A 858 -14.90 -20.99 28.15
N GLN A 859 -15.87 -20.13 27.86
CA GLN A 859 -17.28 -20.47 27.71
C GLN A 859 -17.57 -21.53 26.63
N GLU A 860 -16.65 -21.70 25.67
CA GLU A 860 -16.77 -22.69 24.59
C GLU A 860 -16.29 -24.09 25.01
N LEU A 861 -15.51 -24.21 26.10
CA LEU A 861 -14.92 -25.46 26.57
C LEU A 861 -15.87 -26.28 27.48
N LYS A 862 -17.02 -26.67 26.94
CA LYS A 862 -18.07 -27.42 27.65
C LYS A 862 -17.80 -28.94 27.74
N PHE A 863 -16.54 -29.33 27.84
CA PHE A 863 -16.13 -30.73 27.99
C PHE A 863 -15.95 -31.10 29.45
N ARG A 864 -16.31 -32.33 29.82
CA ARG A 864 -16.17 -32.84 31.20
C ARG A 864 -14.71 -32.85 31.67
N ASP A 865 -13.79 -33.04 30.75
CA ASP A 865 -12.34 -33.05 30.97
C ASP A 865 -11.66 -31.74 30.53
N SER A 866 -12.39 -30.62 30.43
CA SER A 866 -11.82 -29.33 30.02
C SER A 866 -10.66 -28.87 30.92
N ALA A 867 -10.66 -29.25 32.20
CA ALA A 867 -9.55 -28.99 33.13
C ALA A 867 -8.24 -29.73 32.76
N LYS A 868 -8.32 -30.80 31.94
CA LYS A 868 -7.14 -31.54 31.45
C LYS A 868 -6.56 -30.98 30.15
N ILE A 869 -7.17 -29.93 29.58
CA ILE A 869 -6.65 -29.26 28.39
C ILE A 869 -5.49 -28.35 28.80
N PRO A 870 -4.26 -28.56 28.27
CA PRO A 870 -3.10 -27.74 28.60
C PRO A 870 -3.33 -26.25 28.27
N ALA A 871 -2.80 -25.35 29.11
CA ALA A 871 -2.98 -23.90 28.97
C ALA A 871 -2.71 -23.38 27.54
N TRP A 872 -1.62 -23.84 26.91
CA TRP A 872 -1.22 -23.46 25.55
C TRP A 872 -2.25 -23.86 24.46
N ALA A 873 -3.04 -24.91 24.71
CA ALA A 873 -4.00 -25.45 23.75
C ALA A 873 -5.43 -24.89 23.94
N ARG A 874 -5.74 -24.32 25.10
CA ARG A 874 -7.13 -23.95 25.48
C ARG A 874 -7.80 -23.04 24.47
N GLY A 875 -7.13 -21.94 24.11
CA GLY A 875 -7.66 -20.98 23.13
C GLY A 875 -7.87 -21.59 21.75
N ALA A 876 -6.98 -22.50 21.32
CA ALA A 876 -7.14 -23.21 20.06
C ALA A 876 -8.28 -24.23 20.10
N VAL A 877 -8.40 -25.00 21.19
CA VAL A 877 -9.51 -25.96 21.34
C VAL A 877 -10.85 -25.23 21.38
N ALA A 878 -10.94 -24.12 22.10
CA ALA A 878 -12.13 -23.28 22.17
C ALA A 878 -12.52 -22.74 20.77
N ALA A 879 -11.55 -22.22 20.02
CA ALA A 879 -11.76 -21.80 18.63
C ALA A 879 -12.21 -22.97 17.73
N ALA A 880 -11.60 -24.15 17.85
CA ALA A 880 -11.98 -25.33 17.08
C ALA A 880 -13.42 -25.80 17.38
N VAL A 881 -13.88 -25.65 18.62
CA VAL A 881 -15.28 -25.92 19.01
C VAL A 881 -16.21 -24.90 18.38
N ARG A 882 -15.91 -23.60 18.53
CA ARG A 882 -16.71 -22.50 17.96
C ARG A 882 -16.86 -22.64 16.44
N GLU A 883 -15.80 -23.05 15.76
CA GLU A 883 -15.80 -23.27 14.31
C GLU A 883 -16.46 -24.57 13.86
N GLY A 884 -16.92 -25.41 14.80
CA GLY A 884 -17.56 -26.70 14.54
C GLY A 884 -16.60 -27.81 14.09
N LEU A 885 -15.30 -27.61 14.25
CA LEU A 885 -14.26 -28.56 13.84
C LEU A 885 -14.16 -29.75 14.80
N VAL A 886 -14.32 -29.47 16.10
CA VAL A 886 -14.28 -30.45 17.19
C VAL A 886 -15.60 -30.44 17.95
N LYS A 887 -16.16 -31.63 18.21
CA LYS A 887 -17.41 -31.82 18.96
C LYS A 887 -17.25 -32.63 20.26
N GLY A 888 -16.06 -33.16 20.53
CA GLY A 888 -15.80 -34.10 21.63
C GLY A 888 -16.38 -35.50 21.39
N TYR A 889 -16.03 -36.43 22.28
CA TYR A 889 -16.56 -37.79 22.29
C TYR A 889 -17.75 -37.89 23.25
N PRO A 890 -18.91 -38.36 22.78
CA PRO A 890 -20.07 -38.54 23.66
C PRO A 890 -19.76 -39.62 24.69
N GLN A 891 -20.17 -39.37 25.93
CA GLN A 891 -20.07 -40.27 27.06
C GLN A 891 -21.45 -40.90 27.34
N PRO A 892 -21.53 -42.09 27.97
CA PRO A 892 -22.79 -42.75 28.27
C PRO A 892 -23.78 -41.91 29.11
N ASP A 893 -23.28 -40.91 29.83
CA ASP A 893 -24.05 -39.99 30.67
C ASP A 893 -24.62 -38.77 29.90
N GLY A 894 -24.43 -38.72 28.58
CA GLY A 894 -24.89 -37.61 27.73
C GLY A 894 -23.94 -36.40 27.70
N THR A 895 -22.81 -36.44 28.42
CA THR A 895 -21.76 -35.42 28.34
C THR A 895 -20.75 -35.71 27.22
N ALA A 896 -19.79 -34.81 26.99
CA ALA A 896 -18.71 -35.03 26.04
C ALA A 896 -17.32 -34.78 26.66
N THR A 897 -16.33 -35.55 26.23
CA THR A 897 -14.90 -35.38 26.56
C THR A 897 -14.10 -34.91 25.34
N PHE A 898 -13.09 -34.06 25.55
CA PHE A 898 -12.18 -33.67 24.49
C PHE A 898 -11.04 -34.66 24.29
N GLU A 899 -10.50 -35.21 25.38
CA GLU A 899 -9.37 -36.15 25.43
C GLU A 899 -8.08 -35.54 24.83
N ALA A 900 -7.55 -34.49 25.47
CA ALA A 900 -6.46 -33.67 24.93
C ALA A 900 -5.19 -34.45 24.50
N ASP A 901 -4.78 -35.42 25.32
CA ASP A 901 -3.58 -36.23 25.11
C ASP A 901 -3.82 -37.48 24.26
N ARG A 902 -5.08 -37.78 23.90
CA ARG A 902 -5.37 -38.91 23.05
C ARG A 902 -4.78 -38.68 21.67
N LEU A 903 -4.14 -39.72 21.13
CA LEU A 903 -3.58 -39.73 19.80
C LEU A 903 -4.69 -39.69 18.74
N VAL A 904 -4.47 -38.94 17.68
CA VAL A 904 -5.43 -38.82 16.57
C VAL A 904 -5.22 -39.97 15.59
N SER A 905 -6.27 -40.73 15.31
CA SER A 905 -6.23 -41.77 14.28
C SER A 905 -6.25 -41.17 12.86
N ARG A 906 -5.76 -41.91 11.88
CA ARG A 906 -5.71 -41.47 10.48
C ARG A 906 -7.10 -41.15 9.92
N VAL A 907 -8.11 -41.90 10.33
CA VAL A 907 -9.51 -41.67 9.93
C VAL A 907 -10.09 -40.39 10.54
N GLU A 908 -9.75 -40.07 11.79
CA GLU A 908 -10.18 -38.84 12.45
C GLU A 908 -9.52 -37.60 11.83
N MET A 909 -8.23 -37.70 11.49
CA MET A 909 -7.51 -36.64 10.78
C MET A 909 -8.13 -36.37 9.40
N ALA A 910 -8.46 -37.42 8.63
CA ALA A 910 -9.11 -37.27 7.33
C ALA A 910 -10.48 -36.58 7.44
N ALA A 911 -11.29 -36.97 8.43
CA ALA A 911 -12.58 -36.34 8.68
C ALA A 911 -12.45 -34.86 9.07
N LEU A 912 -11.46 -34.52 9.90
CA LEU A 912 -11.20 -33.14 10.31
C LEU A 912 -10.79 -32.26 9.12
N VAL A 913 -9.86 -32.75 8.30
CA VAL A 913 -9.37 -32.03 7.12
C VAL A 913 -10.49 -31.79 6.11
N VAL A 914 -11.37 -32.77 5.88
CA VAL A 914 -12.49 -32.62 4.94
C VAL A 914 -13.54 -31.65 5.45
N ARG A 915 -13.81 -31.61 6.76
CA ARG A 915 -14.71 -30.57 7.33
C ARG A 915 -14.21 -29.16 7.01
N ILE A 916 -12.90 -28.95 7.08
CA ILE A 916 -12.29 -27.67 6.72
C ILE A 916 -12.42 -27.41 5.22
N LEU A 917 -12.08 -28.41 4.40
CA LEU A 917 -12.16 -28.33 2.95
C LEU A 917 -13.57 -27.96 2.48
N GLU A 918 -14.59 -28.71 2.91
CA GLU A 918 -15.97 -28.49 2.46
C GLU A 918 -16.55 -27.17 2.98
N LYS A 919 -16.11 -26.70 4.15
CA LYS A 919 -16.45 -25.36 4.65
C LYS A 919 -15.88 -24.26 3.75
N LYS A 920 -14.77 -24.51 3.04
CA LYS A 920 -14.10 -23.53 2.17
C LYS A 920 -14.53 -23.60 0.71
N ILE A 921 -14.67 -24.80 0.15
CA ILE A 921 -14.89 -25.01 -1.28
C ILE A 921 -16.23 -25.69 -1.63
N GLY A 922 -17.09 -25.90 -0.63
CA GLY A 922 -18.34 -26.63 -0.78
C GLY A 922 -18.17 -28.15 -0.79
N THR A 923 -19.28 -28.88 -0.88
CA THR A 923 -19.32 -30.35 -0.81
C THR A 923 -18.44 -31.00 -1.88
N VAL A 924 -17.62 -31.96 -1.47
CA VAL A 924 -16.73 -32.69 -2.39
C VAL A 924 -17.31 -34.08 -2.67
N THR A 925 -17.49 -34.42 -3.95
CA THR A 925 -17.90 -35.76 -4.35
C THR A 925 -16.84 -36.79 -3.94
N PRO A 926 -17.17 -37.80 -3.11
CA PRO A 926 -16.20 -38.79 -2.67
C PRO A 926 -15.70 -39.69 -3.80
N ALA A 927 -14.39 -39.95 -3.85
CA ALA A 927 -13.81 -40.96 -4.75
C ALA A 927 -14.07 -42.39 -4.22
N GLU A 928 -14.05 -43.36 -5.14
CA GLU A 928 -14.07 -44.78 -4.80
C GLU A 928 -12.79 -45.16 -4.04
N LEU A 929 -12.95 -45.81 -2.89
CA LEU A 929 -11.83 -46.22 -2.03
C LEU A 929 -11.24 -47.56 -2.49
N LYS A 930 -10.05 -47.50 -3.09
CA LYS A 930 -9.34 -48.68 -3.65
C LYS A 930 -8.29 -49.28 -2.71
N PHE A 931 -8.40 -49.03 -1.40
CA PHE A 931 -7.47 -49.57 -0.41
C PHE A 931 -7.77 -51.03 -0.11
N ALA A 932 -6.72 -51.85 0.09
CA ALA A 932 -6.87 -53.27 0.43
C ALA A 932 -7.67 -53.50 1.73
N ASP A 933 -7.60 -52.54 2.65
CA ASP A 933 -8.31 -52.53 3.93
C ASP A 933 -9.49 -51.53 3.95
N ALA A 934 -10.02 -51.11 2.79
CA ALA A 934 -11.14 -50.17 2.72
C ALA A 934 -12.39 -50.65 3.49
N GLY A 935 -12.56 -51.96 3.67
CA GLY A 935 -13.61 -52.57 4.48
C GLY A 935 -13.50 -52.26 5.98
N THR A 936 -12.31 -51.90 6.47
CA THR A 936 -12.06 -51.55 7.89
C THR A 936 -12.39 -50.10 8.22
N ILE A 937 -12.61 -49.25 7.21
CA ILE A 937 -12.93 -47.83 7.41
C ILE A 937 -14.37 -47.71 7.96
N PRO A 938 -14.55 -47.07 9.12
CA PRO A 938 -15.87 -46.87 9.71
C PRO A 938 -16.84 -46.17 8.77
N GLY A 939 -18.12 -46.59 8.77
CA GLY A 939 -19.14 -46.05 7.87
C GLY A 939 -19.30 -44.53 7.94
N TRP A 940 -19.15 -43.95 9.14
CA TRP A 940 -19.22 -42.49 9.35
C TRP A 940 -18.10 -41.70 8.65
N ALA A 941 -16.97 -42.35 8.36
CA ALA A 941 -15.80 -41.71 7.78
C ALA A 941 -15.61 -41.97 6.28
N LYS A 942 -16.30 -42.97 5.71
CA LYS A 942 -16.09 -43.38 4.30
C LYS A 942 -16.23 -42.22 3.31
N ALA A 943 -17.24 -41.37 3.50
CA ALA A 943 -17.45 -40.19 2.66
C ALA A 943 -16.29 -39.18 2.78
N SER A 944 -15.85 -38.89 4.01
CA SER A 944 -14.72 -37.98 4.24
C SER A 944 -13.41 -38.55 3.70
N VAL A 945 -13.11 -39.82 3.92
CA VAL A 945 -11.91 -40.45 3.35
C VAL A 945 -11.97 -40.40 1.82
N GLY A 946 -13.12 -40.69 1.21
CA GLY A 946 -13.30 -40.59 -0.24
C GLY A 946 -13.12 -39.17 -0.77
N ALA A 947 -13.62 -38.15 -0.07
CA ALA A 947 -13.42 -36.74 -0.42
C ALA A 947 -11.94 -36.31 -0.29
N ALA A 948 -11.25 -36.75 0.78
CA ALA A 948 -9.83 -36.49 0.97
C ALA A 948 -8.97 -37.15 -0.12
N VAL A 949 -9.32 -38.36 -0.55
CA VAL A 949 -8.68 -39.06 -1.68
C VAL A 949 -8.95 -38.34 -3.00
N ALA A 950 -10.20 -37.93 -3.24
CA ALA A 950 -10.59 -37.20 -4.45
C ALA A 950 -9.79 -35.90 -4.65
N LYS A 951 -9.41 -35.25 -3.55
CA LYS A 951 -8.65 -33.99 -3.54
C LYS A 951 -7.15 -34.19 -3.34
N GLY A 952 -6.66 -35.43 -3.34
CA GLY A 952 -5.23 -35.74 -3.22
C GLY A 952 -4.63 -35.42 -1.84
N ILE A 953 -5.45 -35.15 -0.84
CA ILE A 953 -5.00 -34.82 0.52
C ILE A 953 -4.46 -36.08 1.21
N VAL A 954 -5.17 -37.21 1.05
CA VAL A 954 -4.79 -38.50 1.63
C VAL A 954 -4.51 -39.53 0.55
N ALA A 955 -3.45 -40.30 0.75
CA ALA A 955 -3.07 -41.46 -0.05
C ALA A 955 -2.84 -42.68 0.85
N GLY A 956 -2.90 -43.88 0.26
CA GLY A 956 -2.59 -45.13 0.95
C GLY A 956 -1.10 -45.27 1.26
N TYR A 957 -0.75 -46.24 2.10
CA TYR A 957 0.63 -46.68 2.30
C TYR A 957 1.14 -47.44 1.06
N PRO A 958 2.46 -47.62 0.91
CA PRO A 958 3.04 -48.37 -0.21
C PRO A 958 2.51 -49.80 -0.39
N ASP A 959 1.99 -50.41 0.69
CA ASP A 959 1.35 -51.74 0.68
C ASP A 959 -0.11 -51.72 0.22
N GLY A 960 -0.64 -50.57 -0.20
CA GLY A 960 -2.02 -50.40 -0.66
C GLY A 960 -3.06 -50.25 0.45
N THR A 961 -2.66 -50.09 1.71
CA THR A 961 -3.57 -49.94 2.86
C THR A 961 -3.80 -48.48 3.28
N PHE A 962 -4.91 -48.20 3.95
CA PHE A 962 -5.22 -46.91 4.59
C PHE A 962 -4.83 -46.88 6.06
N ARG A 963 -5.04 -47.99 6.79
CA ARG A 963 -4.83 -48.17 8.24
C ARG A 963 -5.62 -47.17 9.08
N ALA A 964 -6.95 -47.30 9.06
CA ALA A 964 -7.89 -46.32 9.62
C ALA A 964 -7.61 -45.92 11.08
N GLU A 965 -7.35 -46.90 11.94
CA GLU A 965 -7.15 -46.71 13.37
C GLU A 965 -5.69 -46.39 13.76
N LYS A 966 -4.76 -46.38 12.80
CA LYS A 966 -3.35 -46.09 13.08
C LYS A 966 -3.22 -44.62 13.55
N PRO A 967 -2.53 -44.34 14.67
CA PRO A 967 -2.17 -42.99 15.05
C PRO A 967 -1.38 -42.29 13.95
N VAL A 968 -1.69 -41.00 13.74
CA VAL A 968 -0.97 -40.13 12.80
C VAL A 968 0.33 -39.68 13.45
N ILE A 969 1.42 -39.71 12.68
CA ILE A 969 2.71 -39.14 13.08
C ILE A 969 2.86 -37.70 12.58
N ARG A 970 3.77 -36.92 13.18
CA ARG A 970 4.01 -35.49 12.83
C ARG A 970 4.27 -35.28 11.34
N ALA A 971 5.02 -36.18 10.71
CA ALA A 971 5.28 -36.14 9.26
C ALA A 971 3.99 -36.29 8.43
N GLU A 972 3.12 -37.22 8.80
CA GLU A 972 1.84 -37.45 8.14
C GLU A 972 0.87 -36.27 8.36
N ALA A 973 0.84 -35.73 9.58
CA ALA A 973 0.04 -34.55 9.90
C ALA A 973 0.48 -33.34 9.07
N ALA A 974 1.78 -33.07 8.99
CA ALA A 974 2.33 -31.97 8.20
C ALA A 974 1.97 -32.11 6.72
N ALA A 975 2.15 -33.29 6.13
CA ALA A 975 1.81 -33.52 4.73
C ALA A 975 0.30 -33.34 4.44
N MET A 976 -0.57 -33.83 5.33
CA MET A 976 -2.02 -33.68 5.17
C MET A 976 -2.48 -32.22 5.30
N VAL A 977 -1.90 -31.46 6.23
CA VAL A 977 -2.22 -30.04 6.43
C VAL A 977 -1.74 -29.21 5.25
N LEU A 978 -0.52 -29.44 4.75
CA LEU A 978 -0.02 -28.72 3.59
C LEU A 978 -0.90 -28.96 2.35
N ARG A 979 -1.27 -30.22 2.08
CA ARG A 979 -2.15 -30.56 0.95
C ARG A 979 -3.55 -29.99 1.11
N LEU A 980 -4.06 -29.89 2.35
CA LEU A 980 -5.30 -29.18 2.61
C LEU A 980 -5.19 -27.70 2.20
N LEU A 981 -4.11 -27.02 2.61
CA LEU A 981 -3.88 -25.61 2.26
C LEU A 981 -3.80 -25.40 0.75
N ASP A 982 -3.08 -26.29 0.05
CA ASP A 982 -3.00 -26.28 -1.41
C ASP A 982 -4.39 -26.49 -2.06
N ALA A 983 -5.22 -27.37 -1.50
CA ALA A 983 -6.56 -27.67 -2.01
C ALA A 983 -7.59 -26.54 -1.82
N VAL A 984 -7.38 -25.63 -0.84
CA VAL A 984 -8.29 -24.51 -0.56
C VAL A 984 -7.82 -23.18 -1.16
N GLY A 985 -6.73 -23.15 -1.92
CA GLY A 985 -6.26 -21.95 -2.63
C GLY A 985 -5.56 -20.89 -1.77
N ASN A 986 -5.19 -21.22 -0.52
CA ASN A 986 -4.32 -20.37 0.30
C ASN A 986 -2.86 -20.64 -0.09
N ARG A 987 -2.35 -19.93 -1.10
CA ARG A 987 -0.90 -19.82 -1.35
C ARG A 987 -0.33 -18.59 -0.67
#